data_AF-A0A812V6Y2-F1
#
_entry.id   AF-A0A812V6Y2-F1
#
_cell.length_a   1.000
_cell.length_b   1.000
_cell.length_c   1.000
_cell.angle_alpha   90.00
_cell.angle_beta   90.00
_cell.angle_gamma   90.00
#
_symmetry.space_group_name_H-M   'P 1'
#
loop_
_entity.id
_entity.type
_entity.pdbx_description
1 polymer ?
#
loop_
_entity_poly.entity_id
_entity_poly.type
_entity_poly.pdbx_seq_one_letter_code
_entity_poly.pdbx_strand_id
1 'polypeptide(L)'
;MPLAFVAAADEAEVLELLQHRLELDVTSAEPLWWAHFPKCGSSLINAIIHLPGVCPSLANTTLGDEGRSGCWMVRWADKNCSDQCNREKFSCRSSGPPHLKLGSRYPFLKGRMVGMFRQPEQRILSASLGPKTEDGLPKMPLLDFAEQWRGGMAYQLVGKGWGGSLGGAGRPRTTRHDAAEAARMVRKGFAFVGITDMWDLSICLFHKMLGGACQPSDFEDVRPGSPGKTAQAEYNVSELLGWQDDADAVVYQAALEVFHRNLAAFSVSHSTCEQCYRDGGLRQTVPVQTGVGDLCIPLGSHGVTRLLNRQISALFLFTTIDFFSFPSAIILSVPIIVPVILIVVEGPKIQSPWPLAEAAKLVAESNVSEGSFTSRWQGNRETGSWCLIYHCGKHLGPTECHHYRCVCQMGYQYSEMTKRCESESSSPVQRDTGGSCYFWGCARWRGPTECIHHKCMCLEGYRAVRGYCEKHEEPQPMTTTTAPGEGLAVATADPPAMQTSCAWGDQQCGGAGYTGATCCEAGYYCDGAACSKVTEAVEVKQYGFSDKLRKKSSGKLFTFYVYRAQGATTYPPENVNVADLAGVMWYLHNEIVGRADWGYKRKFNITRIIRYKMQTKATQPLIDRGMNFGVRFAFDSGQCTGPFSCDEAWQNYGYFVGCNKLQQGFPFPDFKVAYDGTWYSLPGKCPQMQYFEKTNSSKGSRGLDCLSHQPGGFCEEPSGTADCTYNFENAGEIDLDELEQIPGDYNGWIGAGNREYDRITDHGTGMTFWDKLNDEALAKQRVAKAKALFEKHYPGSYEGIDEPPCDFDFFSFYKMAPGGYKDNGPQQPKPVTEPPCGDAAPGDKCYEEIKWAKSDGIFANPSWYPGLSPTSSDASFQKVLHGSGGTACAAPCEA
;
A
#
# COMPACT_ATOMS: atom_id res chain seq x y z
N MET A 1 -22.17 -11.75 30.64
CA MET A 1 -22.57 -11.15 31.94
C MET A 1 -22.66 -9.64 31.76
N PRO A 2 -23.48 -8.91 32.54
CA PRO A 2 -23.59 -7.45 32.44
C PRO A 2 -22.39 -6.71 33.03
N LEU A 3 -22.32 -5.40 32.78
CA LEU A 3 -21.28 -4.47 33.24
C LEU A 3 -21.20 -4.40 34.78
N ALA A 4 -20.10 -4.86 35.36
CA ALA A 4 -19.80 -4.67 36.79
C ALA A 4 -18.30 -4.84 37.16
N PHE A 5 -17.37 -4.27 36.37
CA PHE A 5 -15.99 -4.05 36.82
C PHE A 5 -15.38 -2.82 36.14
N VAL A 6 -15.58 -1.64 36.76
CA VAL A 6 -14.52 -0.63 36.73
C VAL A 6 -13.53 -1.07 37.80
N ALA A 7 -12.54 -1.86 37.39
CA ALA A 7 -11.32 -1.92 38.17
C ALA A 7 -10.74 -0.49 38.21
N ALA A 8 -10.19 -0.08 39.36
CA ALA A 8 -9.28 1.05 39.32
C ALA A 8 -8.08 0.61 38.47
N ALA A 9 -7.87 1.26 37.32
CA ALA A 9 -6.65 1.10 36.55
C ALA A 9 -5.46 1.29 37.49
N ASP A 10 -4.50 0.37 37.46
CA ASP A 10 -3.40 0.43 38.40
C ASP A 10 -2.47 1.62 38.10
N GLU A 11 -1.60 1.96 39.05
CA GLU A 11 -0.74 3.13 38.92
C GLU A 11 0.20 3.04 37.70
N ALA A 12 0.52 1.82 37.22
CA ALA A 12 1.33 1.62 36.02
C ALA A 12 0.49 1.75 34.74
N GLU A 13 -0.73 1.22 34.67
CA GLU A 13 -1.65 1.42 33.53
C GLU A 13 -1.98 2.92 33.35
N VAL A 14 -2.20 3.63 34.45
CA VAL A 14 -2.41 5.09 34.44
C VAL A 14 -1.15 5.83 33.99
N LEU A 15 0.05 5.42 34.45
CA LEU A 15 1.31 5.99 33.96
C LEU A 15 1.53 5.72 32.47
N GLU A 16 1.25 4.52 31.97
CA GLU A 16 1.43 4.14 30.56
C GLU A 16 0.49 4.95 29.66
N LEU A 17 -0.78 5.13 30.05
CA LEU A 17 -1.73 5.97 29.31
C LEU A 17 -1.34 7.46 29.33
N LEU A 18 -0.80 7.96 30.44
CA LEU A 18 -0.29 9.33 30.54
C LEU A 18 1.00 9.52 29.72
N GLN A 19 1.90 8.53 29.71
CA GLN A 19 3.12 8.55 28.91
C GLN A 19 2.80 8.46 27.41
N HIS A 20 1.93 7.54 26.99
CA HIS A 20 1.44 7.45 25.60
C HIS A 20 0.78 8.77 25.15
N ARG A 21 0.08 9.47 26.05
CA ARG A 21 -0.48 10.81 25.77
C ARG A 21 0.59 11.90 25.66
N LEU A 22 1.71 11.80 26.38
CA LEU A 22 2.85 12.72 26.28
C LEU A 22 3.73 12.44 25.06
N GLU A 23 3.83 11.17 24.63
CA GLU A 23 4.53 10.74 23.41
C GLU A 23 3.71 11.05 22.13
N LEU A 24 2.38 11.07 22.24
CA LEU A 24 1.49 11.68 21.25
C LEU A 24 1.60 13.22 21.27
N ASP A 25 2.72 13.76 20.79
CA ASP A 25 2.81 15.17 20.42
C ASP A 25 1.94 15.44 19.18
N VAL A 26 0.65 15.65 19.40
CA VAL A 26 -0.34 15.99 18.37
C VAL A 26 -0.02 17.36 17.73
N THR A 27 0.80 18.22 18.34
CA THR A 27 1.24 19.48 17.72
C THR A 27 2.31 19.27 16.66
N SER A 28 3.15 18.23 16.80
CA SER A 28 4.09 17.79 15.75
C SER A 28 3.44 17.16 14.52
N ALA A 29 2.14 16.83 14.60
CA ALA A 29 1.37 16.24 13.52
C ALA A 29 1.11 17.24 12.37
N GLU A 30 1.27 18.54 12.58
CA GLU A 30 1.07 19.56 11.55
C GLU A 30 2.27 19.64 10.57
N PRO A 31 2.03 19.83 9.25
CA PRO A 31 0.74 19.82 8.57
C PRO A 31 0.11 18.43 8.49
N LEU A 32 -1.14 18.32 8.92
CA LEU A 32 -1.92 17.10 8.91
C LEU A 32 -2.09 16.58 7.47
N TRP A 33 -2.05 15.25 7.32
CA TRP A 33 -2.20 14.58 6.04
C TRP A 33 -3.34 13.57 6.07
N TRP A 34 -4.36 13.74 5.22
CA TRP A 34 -5.56 12.90 5.27
C TRP A 34 -5.44 11.62 4.46
N ALA A 35 -5.30 10.50 5.18
CA ALA A 35 -5.39 9.15 4.63
C ALA A 35 -6.86 8.73 4.48
N HIS A 36 -7.49 9.16 3.39
CA HIS A 36 -8.83 8.70 3.04
C HIS A 36 -8.78 7.32 2.34
N PHE A 37 -9.46 6.35 2.94
CA PHE A 37 -9.64 5.00 2.39
C PHE A 37 -11.04 4.87 1.73
N PRO A 38 -11.18 4.12 0.63
CA PRO A 38 -12.47 3.92 -0.03
C PRO A 38 -13.59 3.48 0.91
N LYS A 39 -14.65 4.30 0.98
CA LYS A 39 -15.88 4.08 1.77
C LYS A 39 -15.72 4.14 3.30
N CYS A 40 -14.55 4.55 3.80
CA CYS A 40 -14.29 4.82 5.21
C CYS A 40 -14.54 6.31 5.51
N GLY A 41 -15.81 6.74 5.49
CA GLY A 41 -16.26 8.06 5.97
C GLY A 41 -15.63 9.28 5.28
N SER A 42 -16.16 9.70 4.13
CA SER A 42 -15.69 10.91 3.42
C SER A 42 -15.96 12.22 4.19
N SER A 43 -16.88 12.25 5.17
CA SER A 43 -17.23 13.44 5.95
C SER A 43 -16.12 13.96 6.88
N LEU A 44 -15.05 13.19 7.16
CA LEU A 44 -13.97 13.64 8.07
C LEU A 44 -13.33 14.97 7.59
N ILE A 45 -13.43 15.29 6.30
CA ILE A 45 -12.95 16.56 5.77
C ILE A 45 -13.56 17.77 6.48
N ASN A 46 -14.82 17.73 6.92
CA ASN A 46 -15.46 18.85 7.62
C ASN A 46 -14.77 19.11 8.98
N ALA A 47 -14.65 18.08 9.81
CA ALA A 47 -13.92 18.16 11.07
C ALA A 47 -12.47 18.64 10.88
N ILE A 48 -11.78 18.20 9.80
CA ILE A 48 -10.43 18.66 9.46
C ILE A 48 -10.40 20.15 9.09
N ILE A 49 -11.25 20.64 8.17
CA ILE A 49 -11.22 22.05 7.73
C ILE A 49 -11.66 23.01 8.85
N HIS A 50 -12.51 22.56 9.76
CA HIS A 50 -13.03 23.32 10.90
C HIS A 50 -12.09 23.31 12.13
N LEU A 51 -10.97 22.58 12.10
CA LEU A 51 -9.93 22.68 13.14
C LEU A 51 -9.36 24.11 13.26
N PRO A 52 -8.98 24.57 14.48
CA PRO A 52 -8.49 25.92 14.71
C PRO A 52 -7.31 26.34 13.81
N GLY A 53 -7.59 27.22 12.86
CA GLY A 53 -6.60 27.77 11.93
C GLY A 53 -6.31 26.90 10.69
N VAL A 54 -6.98 25.75 10.52
CA VAL A 54 -6.76 24.87 9.35
C VAL A 54 -7.34 25.48 8.08
N CYS A 55 -8.65 25.74 8.00
CA CYS A 55 -9.26 26.47 6.88
C CYS A 55 -10.14 27.64 7.34
N PRO A 56 -9.53 28.78 7.77
CA PRO A 56 -10.28 29.90 8.33
C PRO A 56 -11.36 30.48 7.40
N SER A 57 -11.20 30.38 6.07
CA SER A 57 -12.20 30.84 5.10
C SER A 57 -13.42 29.91 4.97
N LEU A 58 -13.38 28.72 5.56
CA LEU A 58 -14.44 27.69 5.52
C LEU A 58 -15.10 27.46 6.88
N ALA A 59 -14.84 28.31 7.88
CA ALA A 59 -15.25 28.11 9.27
C ALA A 59 -16.78 27.93 9.48
N ASN A 60 -17.59 28.41 8.53
CA ASN A 60 -19.06 28.28 8.51
C ASN A 60 -19.54 27.55 7.22
N THR A 61 -18.73 26.67 6.65
CA THR A 61 -18.99 26.02 5.35
C THR A 61 -18.79 24.51 5.45
N THR A 62 -19.88 23.75 5.31
CA THR A 62 -19.84 22.30 5.07
C THR A 62 -19.38 22.05 3.63
N LEU A 63 -18.44 21.13 3.42
CA LEU A 63 -18.11 20.62 2.08
C LEU A 63 -18.92 19.34 1.79
N GLY A 64 -19.66 19.33 0.68
CA GLY A 64 -20.51 18.22 0.27
C GLY A 64 -20.79 18.17 -1.24
N ASP A 65 -21.55 17.17 -1.69
CA ASP A 65 -21.90 17.01 -3.10
C ASP A 65 -23.08 17.92 -3.51
N GLU A 66 -22.80 19.21 -3.69
CA GLU A 66 -23.75 20.21 -4.23
C GLU A 66 -24.03 19.98 -5.73
N GLY A 67 -24.54 18.79 -6.08
CA GLY A 67 -25.03 18.43 -7.41
C GLY A 67 -23.96 18.31 -8.49
N ARG A 68 -22.69 17.98 -8.16
CA ARG A 68 -21.58 18.02 -9.13
C ARG A 68 -20.61 16.85 -9.08
N SER A 69 -21.14 15.63 -9.26
CA SER A 69 -20.42 14.38 -9.58
C SER A 69 -19.45 13.88 -8.49
N GLY A 70 -19.27 12.56 -8.43
CA GLY A 70 -18.58 11.85 -7.34
C GLY A 70 -17.08 12.13 -7.11
N CYS A 71 -16.53 13.18 -7.73
CA CYS A 71 -15.15 13.66 -7.60
C CYS A 71 -15.07 15.13 -7.12
N TRP A 72 -16.14 15.70 -6.54
CA TRP A 72 -16.16 17.10 -6.05
C TRP A 72 -14.98 17.42 -5.13
N MET A 73 -14.62 16.49 -4.24
CA MET A 73 -13.52 16.61 -3.27
C MET A 73 -12.15 16.76 -3.95
N VAL A 74 -11.93 16.06 -5.07
CA VAL A 74 -10.73 16.20 -5.90
C VAL A 74 -10.64 17.61 -6.45
N ARG A 75 -11.75 18.11 -7.03
CA ARG A 75 -11.82 19.46 -7.61
C ARG A 75 -11.57 20.56 -6.57
N TRP A 76 -12.07 20.38 -5.34
CA TRP A 76 -11.81 21.32 -4.24
C TRP A 76 -10.35 21.26 -3.76
N ALA A 77 -9.77 20.07 -3.58
CA ALA A 77 -8.37 19.92 -3.17
C ALA A 77 -7.42 20.55 -4.21
N ASP A 78 -7.62 20.24 -5.49
CA ASP A 78 -6.79 20.73 -6.60
C ASP A 78 -6.86 22.26 -6.79
N LYS A 79 -8.04 22.86 -6.59
CA LYS A 79 -8.33 24.26 -7.03
C LYS A 79 -8.61 25.27 -5.93
N ASN A 80 -8.94 24.84 -4.71
CA ASN A 80 -9.49 25.73 -3.68
C ASN A 80 -8.83 25.57 -2.31
N CYS A 81 -8.53 24.34 -1.86
CA CYS A 81 -7.89 24.08 -0.56
C CYS A 81 -6.63 24.94 -0.35
N SER A 82 -5.78 25.03 -1.39
CA SER A 82 -4.52 25.80 -1.36
C SER A 82 -4.66 27.28 -1.01
N ASP A 83 -5.83 27.88 -1.30
CA ASP A 83 -6.09 29.31 -1.12
C ASP A 83 -7.04 29.56 0.08
N GLN A 84 -7.73 28.50 0.54
CA GLN A 84 -8.71 28.52 1.63
C GLN A 84 -8.15 28.02 2.96
N CYS A 85 -7.01 27.32 2.94
CA CYS A 85 -6.45 26.61 4.09
C CYS A 85 -4.97 26.92 4.33
N ASN A 86 -4.56 26.92 5.59
CA ASN A 86 -3.16 27.07 5.98
C ASN A 86 -2.39 25.78 5.66
N ARG A 87 -1.50 25.86 4.66
CA ARG A 87 -0.60 24.78 4.22
C ARG A 87 0.39 24.30 5.29
N GLU A 88 0.63 25.08 6.34
CA GLU A 88 1.46 24.69 7.49
C GLU A 88 0.69 23.82 8.48
N LYS A 89 -0.65 23.87 8.46
CA LYS A 89 -1.54 23.06 9.32
C LYS A 89 -2.19 21.88 8.60
N PHE A 90 -2.47 21.98 7.29
CA PHE A 90 -3.07 20.89 6.50
C PHE A 90 -2.51 20.79 5.07
N SER A 91 -2.18 19.58 4.62
CA SER A 91 -1.45 19.34 3.37
C SER A 91 -2.35 19.23 2.13
N CYS A 92 -2.93 20.36 1.71
CA CYS A 92 -3.82 20.47 0.54
C CYS A 92 -3.32 19.90 -0.80
N ARG A 93 -2.01 19.67 -0.95
CA ARG A 93 -1.36 19.42 -2.25
C ARG A 93 -0.56 18.13 -2.34
N SER A 94 -0.61 17.33 -1.29
CA SER A 94 -0.27 15.90 -1.35
C SER A 94 -1.43 15.00 -0.95
N SER A 95 -2.55 15.56 -0.46
CA SER A 95 -3.89 14.97 -0.44
C SER A 95 -4.48 14.85 -1.86
N GLY A 96 -3.73 14.27 -2.79
CA GLY A 96 -4.21 13.98 -4.16
C GLY A 96 -5.37 12.97 -4.17
N PRO A 97 -5.93 12.63 -5.35
CA PRO A 97 -7.25 12.02 -5.50
C PRO A 97 -7.46 10.89 -4.49
N PRO A 98 -8.50 10.96 -3.62
CA PRO A 98 -8.40 10.77 -2.16
C PRO A 98 -8.35 9.30 -1.72
N HIS A 99 -7.45 8.55 -2.36
CA HIS A 99 -7.28 7.11 -2.45
C HIS A 99 -5.80 6.81 -2.79
N LEU A 100 -4.88 7.71 -2.40
CA LEU A 100 -3.46 7.56 -2.70
C LEU A 100 -2.81 6.45 -1.86
N LYS A 101 -1.94 5.69 -2.54
CA LYS A 101 -1.02 4.70 -1.97
C LYS A 101 -0.01 5.34 -1.01
N LEU A 102 0.34 4.68 0.08
CA LEU A 102 1.16 5.23 1.15
C LEU A 102 2.59 4.68 1.25
N GLY A 103 2.92 3.51 0.69
CA GLY A 103 4.20 2.82 0.93
C GLY A 103 5.43 3.69 0.66
N SER A 104 5.51 4.27 -0.55
CA SER A 104 6.60 5.20 -0.94
C SER A 104 6.55 6.57 -0.24
N ARG A 105 5.52 6.85 0.57
CA ARG A 105 5.28 8.15 1.25
C ARG A 105 5.38 8.06 2.77
N TYR A 106 5.19 6.87 3.33
CA TYR A 106 5.10 6.62 4.77
C TYR A 106 6.27 7.17 5.60
N PRO A 107 7.55 7.05 5.18
CA PRO A 107 8.66 7.63 5.95
C PRO A 107 8.53 9.15 6.16
N PHE A 108 7.91 9.86 5.22
CA PHE A 108 7.72 11.31 5.24
C PHE A 108 6.39 11.75 5.89
N LEU A 109 5.44 10.82 6.06
CA LEU A 109 4.10 11.07 6.61
C LEU A 109 3.89 10.48 8.01
N LYS A 110 4.79 9.61 8.49
CA LYS A 110 4.76 9.00 9.82
C LYS A 110 4.64 10.09 10.91
N GLY A 111 3.59 10.01 11.73
CA GLY A 111 3.29 10.96 12.79
C GLY A 111 2.44 12.16 12.36
N ARG A 112 2.09 12.28 11.06
CA ARG A 112 1.24 13.37 10.52
C ARG A 112 -0.06 12.88 9.84
N MET A 113 -0.22 11.56 9.67
CA MET A 113 -1.41 10.99 9.02
C MET A 113 -2.63 10.98 9.96
N VAL A 114 -3.76 11.46 9.45
CA VAL A 114 -5.09 11.31 10.07
C VAL A 114 -5.97 10.48 9.14
N GLY A 115 -6.76 9.54 9.68
CA GLY A 115 -7.60 8.69 8.83
C GLY A 115 -8.74 7.97 9.54
N MET A 116 -9.76 7.62 8.75
CA MET A 116 -10.86 6.75 9.16
C MET A 116 -10.69 5.36 8.56
N PHE A 117 -10.89 4.33 9.37
CA PHE A 117 -10.93 2.93 8.95
C PHE A 117 -12.37 2.42 9.04
N ARG A 118 -12.66 1.27 8.43
CA ARG A 118 -13.99 0.66 8.46
C ARG A 118 -13.88 -0.86 8.52
N GLN A 119 -14.84 -1.49 9.20
CA GLN A 119 -15.02 -2.94 9.18
C GLN A 119 -15.02 -3.43 7.71
N PRO A 120 -14.23 -4.45 7.31
CA PRO A 120 -13.96 -4.72 5.90
C PRO A 120 -15.20 -5.10 5.07
N GLU A 121 -16.05 -5.98 5.58
CA GLU A 121 -17.29 -6.40 4.92
C GLU A 121 -18.28 -5.23 4.76
N GLN A 122 -18.38 -4.36 5.77
CA GLN A 122 -19.11 -3.10 5.70
C GLN A 122 -18.52 -2.15 4.63
N ARG A 123 -17.18 -2.10 4.49
CA ARG A 123 -16.47 -1.33 3.45
C ARG A 123 -16.81 -1.85 2.04
N ILE A 124 -16.80 -3.16 1.85
CA ILE A 124 -17.11 -3.83 0.58
C ILE A 124 -18.58 -3.61 0.16
N LEU A 125 -19.54 -3.83 1.06
CA LEU A 125 -20.96 -3.60 0.78
C LEU A 125 -21.27 -2.11 0.48
N SER A 126 -20.59 -1.20 1.18
CA SER A 126 -20.67 0.24 0.88
C SER A 126 -20.10 0.58 -0.51
N ALA A 127 -19.13 -0.20 -1.02
CA ALA A 127 -18.52 0.02 -2.33
C ALA A 127 -19.38 -0.55 -3.48
N SER A 128 -19.96 -1.75 -3.31
CA SER A 128 -20.77 -2.42 -4.34
C SER A 128 -22.04 -1.64 -4.70
N LEU A 129 -22.55 -0.81 -3.78
CA LEU A 129 -23.71 0.06 -3.98
C LEU A 129 -23.43 1.33 -4.80
N GLY A 130 -22.18 1.59 -5.22
CA GLY A 130 -21.81 2.74 -6.05
C GLY A 130 -22.61 2.93 -7.36
N PRO A 131 -22.49 4.11 -8.01
CA PRO A 131 -23.26 4.43 -9.20
C PRO A 131 -23.07 3.40 -10.32
N LYS A 132 -24.14 3.14 -11.07
CA LYS A 132 -24.10 2.32 -12.29
C LYS A 132 -23.28 3.07 -13.36
N THR A 133 -22.68 2.35 -14.30
CA THR A 133 -22.10 3.00 -15.50
C THR A 133 -23.21 3.65 -16.33
N GLU A 134 -22.87 4.73 -17.03
CA GLU A 134 -23.82 5.47 -17.88
C GLU A 134 -24.36 4.57 -19.02
N ASP A 135 -23.57 3.57 -19.43
CA ASP A 135 -23.90 2.57 -20.47
C ASP A 135 -24.80 1.41 -19.99
N GLY A 136 -25.21 1.39 -18.71
CA GLY A 136 -26.16 0.39 -18.19
C GLY A 136 -25.64 -1.05 -18.07
N LEU A 137 -24.32 -1.26 -18.11
CA LEU A 137 -23.69 -2.57 -17.96
C LEU A 137 -24.03 -3.23 -16.61
N PRO A 138 -24.14 -4.57 -16.54
CA PRO A 138 -24.48 -5.27 -15.30
C PRO A 138 -23.41 -5.07 -14.22
N LYS A 139 -23.85 -4.88 -12.97
CA LYS A 139 -22.93 -4.95 -11.82
C LYS A 139 -22.33 -6.35 -11.75
N MET A 140 -21.01 -6.40 -11.54
CA MET A 140 -20.29 -7.63 -11.19
C MET A 140 -20.97 -8.33 -10.01
N PRO A 141 -21.08 -9.67 -9.99
CA PRO A 141 -21.64 -10.40 -8.84
C PRO A 141 -20.93 -10.02 -7.54
N LEU A 142 -21.68 -9.95 -6.44
CA LEU A 142 -21.20 -9.34 -5.20
C LEU A 142 -19.92 -10.00 -4.65
N LEU A 143 -19.77 -11.33 -4.79
CA LEU A 143 -18.58 -12.05 -4.35
C LEU A 143 -17.37 -11.83 -5.26
N ASP A 144 -17.57 -11.76 -6.57
CA ASP A 144 -16.50 -11.43 -7.53
C ASP A 144 -15.99 -10.00 -7.30
N PHE A 145 -16.92 -9.08 -7.01
CA PHE A 145 -16.61 -7.70 -6.61
C PHE A 145 -15.84 -7.65 -5.29
N ALA A 146 -16.28 -8.42 -4.29
CA ALA A 146 -15.62 -8.52 -2.99
C ALA A 146 -14.17 -9.03 -3.14
N GLU A 147 -13.97 -10.13 -3.88
CA GLU A 147 -12.65 -10.70 -4.13
C GLU A 147 -11.73 -9.74 -4.90
N GLN A 148 -12.27 -9.00 -5.88
CA GLN A 148 -11.53 -7.95 -6.60
C GLN A 148 -11.10 -6.78 -5.68
N TRP A 149 -11.83 -6.54 -4.58
CA TRP A 149 -11.58 -5.44 -3.65
C TRP A 149 -10.83 -5.85 -2.36
N ARG A 150 -10.69 -7.15 -2.07
CA ARG A 150 -9.99 -7.77 -0.91
C ARG A 150 -8.67 -7.07 -0.55
N GLY A 151 -8.43 -6.71 0.71
CA GLY A 151 -7.15 -6.15 1.15
C GLY A 151 -6.88 -4.77 0.57
N GLY A 152 -7.92 -3.97 0.37
CA GLY A 152 -7.85 -2.65 -0.27
C GLY A 152 -7.28 -1.54 0.61
N MET A 153 -7.56 -1.56 1.92
CA MET A 153 -6.90 -0.66 2.89
C MET A 153 -5.43 -1.05 3.06
N ALA A 154 -5.15 -2.36 3.17
CA ALA A 154 -3.80 -2.90 3.22
C ALA A 154 -2.99 -2.55 1.96
N TYR A 155 -3.55 -2.73 0.76
CA TYR A 155 -2.91 -2.34 -0.51
C TYR A 155 -2.72 -0.81 -0.61
N GLN A 156 -3.66 0.00 -0.12
CA GLN A 156 -3.45 1.44 -0.08
C GLN A 156 -2.35 1.83 0.91
N LEU A 157 -2.18 1.10 2.03
CA LEU A 157 -1.08 1.31 2.97
C LEU A 157 0.27 0.93 2.35
N VAL A 158 0.57 -0.34 2.10
CA VAL A 158 1.91 -0.74 1.64
C VAL A 158 2.19 -0.45 0.17
N GLY A 159 1.14 -0.23 -0.63
CA GLY A 159 1.25 -0.05 -2.07
C GLY A 159 2.19 1.08 -2.45
N LYS A 160 2.93 0.90 -3.54
CA LYS A 160 3.98 1.82 -3.97
C LYS A 160 3.67 2.52 -5.29
N GLY A 161 4.38 3.63 -5.52
CA GLY A 161 4.31 4.44 -6.73
C GLY A 161 3.19 5.49 -6.78
N TRP A 162 2.84 5.89 -8.00
CA TRP A 162 1.87 6.93 -8.33
C TRP A 162 0.70 6.33 -9.12
N GLY A 163 -0.53 6.49 -8.63
CA GLY A 163 -1.75 5.98 -9.29
C GLY A 163 -1.97 4.46 -9.22
N GLY A 164 -3.02 4.03 -9.93
CA GLY A 164 -3.58 2.68 -9.92
C GLY A 164 -4.95 2.62 -9.22
N SER A 165 -5.88 1.79 -9.72
CA SER A 165 -7.18 1.57 -9.05
C SER A 165 -6.99 0.79 -7.75
N LEU A 166 -7.61 1.24 -6.66
CA LEU A 166 -7.64 0.51 -5.39
C LEU A 166 -8.58 -0.71 -5.40
N GLY A 167 -9.44 -0.84 -6.41
CA GLY A 167 -10.35 -1.96 -6.60
C GLY A 167 -10.67 -2.12 -8.09
N GLY A 168 -9.90 -2.96 -8.78
CA GLY A 168 -10.01 -3.19 -10.22
C GLY A 168 -9.14 -4.37 -10.65
N ALA A 169 -9.51 -5.01 -11.76
CA ALA A 169 -9.01 -6.34 -12.16
C ALA A 169 -7.48 -6.47 -12.39
N GLY A 170 -6.73 -5.36 -12.45
CA GLY A 170 -5.27 -5.34 -12.59
C GLY A 170 -4.49 -5.06 -11.31
N ARG A 171 -5.15 -4.97 -10.14
CA ARG A 171 -4.48 -4.73 -8.85
C ARG A 171 -3.85 -6.04 -8.34
N PRO A 172 -2.56 -6.06 -7.95
CA PRO A 172 -1.95 -7.23 -7.30
C PRO A 172 -2.75 -7.69 -6.07
N ARG A 173 -2.74 -9.00 -5.80
CA ARG A 173 -3.35 -9.55 -4.58
C ARG A 173 -2.45 -9.24 -3.38
N THR A 174 -3.02 -8.54 -2.40
CA THR A 174 -2.40 -8.25 -1.11
C THR A 174 -2.00 -9.56 -0.40
N THR A 175 -0.74 -9.66 0.04
CA THR A 175 -0.21 -10.82 0.77
C THR A 175 -0.39 -10.66 2.28
N ARG A 176 -0.09 -11.73 3.05
CA ARG A 176 -0.07 -11.67 4.52
C ARG A 176 1.01 -10.71 5.05
N HIS A 177 2.14 -10.61 4.34
CA HIS A 177 3.21 -9.67 4.70
C HIS A 177 2.78 -8.22 4.48
N ASP A 178 2.10 -7.94 3.35
CA ASP A 178 1.51 -6.64 3.06
C ASP A 178 0.49 -6.22 4.14
N ALA A 179 -0.37 -7.14 4.58
CA ALA A 179 -1.35 -6.89 5.64
C ALA A 179 -0.70 -6.63 7.02
N ALA A 180 0.36 -7.38 7.35
CA ALA A 180 1.11 -7.19 8.60
C ALA A 180 1.89 -5.86 8.63
N GLU A 181 2.54 -5.50 7.52
CA GLU A 181 3.23 -4.21 7.38
C GLU A 181 2.23 -3.04 7.36
N ALA A 182 1.08 -3.18 6.69
CA ALA A 182 -0.01 -2.21 6.77
C ALA A 182 -0.49 -1.99 8.22
N ALA A 183 -0.67 -3.06 9.00
CA ALA A 183 -1.00 -2.96 10.43
C ALA A 183 0.12 -2.27 11.24
N ARG A 184 1.40 -2.54 10.95
CA ARG A 184 2.54 -1.84 11.57
C ARG A 184 2.53 -0.35 11.23
N MET A 185 2.18 0.02 10.00
CA MET A 185 2.06 1.41 9.54
C MET A 185 0.93 2.16 10.27
N VAL A 186 -0.21 1.52 10.51
CA VAL A 186 -1.29 2.09 11.33
C VAL A 186 -0.81 2.30 12.77
N ARG A 187 -0.30 1.24 13.42
CA ARG A 187 0.16 1.25 14.82
C ARG A 187 1.26 2.27 15.13
N LYS A 188 2.18 2.53 14.19
CA LYS A 188 3.41 3.31 14.40
C LYS A 188 3.53 4.58 13.54
N GLY A 189 2.46 5.02 12.86
CA GLY A 189 2.54 6.11 11.88
C GLY A 189 1.37 7.08 11.76
N PHE A 190 0.21 6.80 12.36
CA PHE A 190 -0.94 7.71 12.34
C PHE A 190 -0.96 8.59 13.61
N ALA A 191 -1.19 9.89 13.43
CA ALA A 191 -1.49 10.84 14.51
C ALA A 191 -2.91 10.66 15.04
N PHE A 192 -3.86 10.38 14.14
CA PHE A 192 -5.25 10.08 14.48
C PHE A 192 -5.76 8.88 13.67
N VAL A 193 -6.41 7.96 14.37
CA VAL A 193 -7.11 6.80 13.83
C VAL A 193 -8.53 6.84 14.37
N GLY A 194 -9.52 6.94 13.49
CA GLY A 194 -10.94 6.83 13.81
C GLY A 194 -11.59 5.63 13.11
N ILE A 195 -12.76 5.23 13.60
CA ILE A 195 -13.51 4.07 13.13
C ILE A 195 -14.86 4.52 12.59
N THR A 196 -15.13 4.24 11.31
CA THR A 196 -16.34 4.70 10.60
C THR A 196 -17.60 4.15 11.25
N ASP A 197 -17.56 2.91 11.72
CA ASP A 197 -18.67 2.22 12.36
C ASP A 197 -18.85 2.64 13.85
N MET A 198 -17.96 3.52 14.36
CA MET A 198 -18.07 4.23 15.64
C MET A 198 -17.85 5.74 15.42
N TRP A 199 -18.58 6.31 14.44
CA TRP A 199 -18.41 7.69 13.96
C TRP A 199 -18.40 8.72 15.10
N ASP A 200 -19.43 8.71 15.94
CA ASP A 200 -19.64 9.78 16.94
C ASP A 200 -18.53 9.81 18.00
N LEU A 201 -18.01 8.64 18.41
CA LEU A 201 -16.83 8.55 19.29
C LEU A 201 -15.55 8.99 18.57
N SER A 202 -15.44 8.73 17.26
CA SER A 202 -14.28 9.11 16.45
C SER A 202 -14.18 10.63 16.27
N ILE A 203 -15.29 11.32 15.99
CA ILE A 203 -15.32 12.79 15.92
C ILE A 203 -15.02 13.41 17.29
N CYS A 204 -15.61 12.88 18.36
CA CYS A 204 -15.28 13.35 19.71
C CYS A 204 -13.80 13.14 20.06
N LEU A 205 -13.22 11.97 19.74
CA LEU A 205 -11.79 11.72 19.92
C LEU A 205 -10.93 12.69 19.09
N PHE A 206 -11.31 12.93 17.84
CA PHE A 206 -10.62 13.86 16.93
C PHE A 206 -10.49 15.25 17.57
N HIS A 207 -11.58 15.84 18.05
CA HIS A 207 -11.54 17.15 18.72
C HIS A 207 -10.87 17.12 20.11
N LYS A 208 -10.92 15.99 20.84
CA LYS A 208 -10.17 15.83 22.11
C LYS A 208 -8.66 15.72 21.90
N MET A 209 -8.20 15.24 20.74
CA MET A 209 -6.79 15.15 20.37
C MET A 209 -6.27 16.43 19.69
N LEU A 210 -6.98 16.93 18.67
CA LEU A 210 -6.54 18.01 17.76
C LEU A 210 -7.15 19.38 18.09
N GLY A 211 -8.12 19.45 19.00
CA GLY A 211 -8.79 20.68 19.42
C GLY A 211 -9.99 21.08 18.55
N GLY A 212 -10.45 22.32 18.77
CA GLY A 212 -11.71 22.81 18.23
C GLY A 212 -12.94 22.36 19.04
N ALA A 213 -14.09 22.92 18.71
CA ALA A 213 -15.39 22.42 19.16
C ALA A 213 -16.03 21.62 18.03
N CYS A 214 -16.81 20.60 18.38
CA CYS A 214 -17.54 19.79 17.40
C CYS A 214 -18.67 20.63 16.77
N GLN A 215 -18.86 20.54 15.47
CA GLN A 215 -19.89 21.23 14.70
C GLN A 215 -20.92 20.24 14.13
N PRO A 216 -22.15 20.68 13.77
CA PRO A 216 -23.14 19.80 13.15
C PRO A 216 -22.64 19.13 11.85
N SER A 217 -21.83 19.85 11.08
CA SER A 217 -21.18 19.38 9.84
C SER A 217 -20.25 18.16 10.00
N ASP A 218 -19.83 17.86 11.22
CA ASP A 218 -18.95 16.72 11.53
C ASP A 218 -19.74 15.41 11.65
N PHE A 219 -21.07 15.51 11.88
CA PHE A 219 -22.00 14.39 12.02
C PHE A 219 -22.91 14.20 10.79
N GLU A 220 -22.78 15.06 9.77
CA GLU A 220 -23.49 14.94 8.50
C GLU A 220 -22.85 13.88 7.58
N ASP A 221 -23.65 12.91 7.11
CA ASP A 221 -23.24 12.05 5.98
C ASP A 221 -23.41 12.84 4.68
N VAL A 222 -22.33 13.49 4.24
CA VAL A 222 -22.31 14.25 2.97
C VAL A 222 -22.23 13.35 1.74
N ARG A 223 -22.26 12.00 1.90
CA ARG A 223 -22.15 11.04 0.80
C ARG A 223 -22.81 9.67 1.12
N PRO A 224 -24.12 9.63 1.43
CA PRO A 224 -24.79 8.41 1.87
C PRO A 224 -24.75 7.31 0.81
N GLY A 225 -24.53 6.07 1.25
CA GLY A 225 -24.38 4.91 0.37
C GLY A 225 -25.66 4.50 -0.38
N SER A 226 -26.82 4.92 0.11
CA SER A 226 -28.13 4.77 -0.53
C SER A 226 -29.11 5.83 0.00
N PRO A 227 -30.15 6.23 -0.77
CA PRO A 227 -31.14 7.20 -0.30
C PRO A 227 -31.82 6.74 1.00
N GLY A 228 -31.90 7.64 1.99
CA GLY A 228 -32.54 7.37 3.28
C GLY A 228 -31.70 6.56 4.28
N LYS A 229 -30.47 6.14 3.94
CA LYS A 229 -29.55 5.49 4.88
C LYS A 229 -28.76 6.55 5.68
N THR A 230 -28.70 6.39 7.01
CA THR A 230 -27.90 7.22 7.93
C THR A 230 -26.47 6.68 8.07
N ALA A 231 -25.54 7.52 8.56
CA ALA A 231 -24.14 7.13 8.80
C ALA A 231 -24.01 5.91 9.73
N GLN A 232 -24.82 5.89 10.80
CA GLN A 232 -24.83 4.86 11.85
C GLN A 232 -25.51 3.55 11.44
N ALA A 233 -26.12 3.47 10.25
CA ALA A 233 -26.75 2.24 9.79
C ALA A 233 -25.70 1.28 9.19
N GLU A 234 -25.64 0.05 9.69
CA GLU A 234 -24.84 -1.02 9.10
C GLU A 234 -25.45 -1.56 7.79
N TYR A 235 -24.66 -2.28 6.99
CA TYR A 235 -25.12 -3.13 5.89
C TYR A 235 -25.25 -4.57 6.39
N ASN A 236 -26.10 -5.36 5.75
CA ASN A 236 -26.28 -6.76 6.12
C ASN A 236 -25.15 -7.63 5.56
N VAL A 237 -24.16 -7.95 6.40
CA VAL A 237 -23.01 -8.79 6.01
C VAL A 237 -23.38 -10.21 5.60
N SER A 238 -24.62 -10.69 5.85
CA SER A 238 -25.07 -11.99 5.34
C SER A 238 -25.15 -12.04 3.80
N GLU A 239 -25.23 -10.89 3.12
CA GLU A 239 -25.22 -10.81 1.65
C GLU A 239 -23.90 -11.29 1.04
N LEU A 240 -22.80 -11.28 1.81
CA LEU A 240 -21.49 -11.80 1.41
C LEU A 240 -21.34 -13.32 1.61
N LEU A 241 -22.40 -14.03 2.03
CA LEU A 241 -22.45 -15.50 2.13
C LEU A 241 -21.28 -16.14 2.93
N GLY A 242 -20.74 -15.41 3.92
CA GLY A 242 -19.61 -15.86 4.74
C GLY A 242 -18.22 -15.58 4.17
N TRP A 243 -18.12 -14.90 3.01
CA TRP A 243 -16.87 -14.32 2.53
C TRP A 243 -16.33 -13.28 3.53
N GLN A 244 -15.00 -13.24 3.68
CA GLN A 244 -14.29 -12.33 4.60
C GLN A 244 -13.04 -11.76 3.92
N ASP A 245 -12.68 -10.53 4.26
CA ASP A 245 -11.44 -9.85 3.84
C ASP A 245 -10.31 -10.05 4.86
N ASP A 246 -9.61 -11.18 4.76
CA ASP A 246 -8.52 -11.57 5.65
C ASP A 246 -7.35 -10.57 5.71
N ALA A 247 -7.11 -9.83 4.63
CA ALA A 247 -6.03 -8.85 4.54
C ALA A 247 -6.41 -7.50 5.16
N ASP A 248 -7.62 -6.97 4.90
CA ASP A 248 -8.07 -5.73 5.56
C ASP A 248 -8.48 -5.95 7.02
N ALA A 249 -8.86 -7.16 7.43
CA ALA A 249 -9.18 -7.47 8.82
C ALA A 249 -7.98 -7.24 9.76
N VAL A 250 -6.76 -7.61 9.33
CA VAL A 250 -5.51 -7.37 10.09
C VAL A 250 -5.24 -5.86 10.25
N VAL A 251 -5.53 -5.07 9.22
CA VAL A 251 -5.41 -3.59 9.27
C VAL A 251 -6.48 -2.97 10.16
N TYR A 252 -7.71 -3.46 10.07
CA TYR A 252 -8.84 -2.96 10.87
C TYR A 252 -8.65 -3.26 12.36
N GLN A 253 -8.14 -4.45 12.70
CA GLN A 253 -7.77 -4.80 14.08
C GLN A 253 -6.68 -3.86 14.62
N ALA A 254 -5.64 -3.59 13.84
CA ALA A 254 -4.61 -2.61 14.20
C ALA A 254 -5.14 -1.17 14.34
N ALA A 255 -6.18 -0.81 13.58
CA ALA A 255 -6.86 0.47 13.74
C ALA A 255 -7.70 0.52 15.03
N LEU A 256 -8.42 -0.55 15.37
CA LEU A 256 -9.16 -0.67 16.63
C LEU A 256 -8.25 -0.56 17.85
N GLU A 257 -7.07 -1.20 17.82
CA GLU A 257 -6.07 -1.09 18.90
C GLU A 257 -5.63 0.36 19.15
N VAL A 258 -5.26 1.10 18.09
CA VAL A 258 -4.87 2.52 18.22
C VAL A 258 -6.06 3.36 18.67
N PHE A 259 -7.25 3.12 18.13
CA PHE A 259 -8.47 3.84 18.48
C PHE A 259 -8.82 3.66 19.96
N HIS A 260 -8.92 2.42 20.46
CA HIS A 260 -9.29 2.16 21.86
C HIS A 260 -8.23 2.66 22.85
N ARG A 261 -6.93 2.53 22.54
CA ARG A 261 -5.86 3.11 23.37
C ARG A 261 -5.96 4.63 23.43
N ASN A 262 -6.27 5.29 22.31
CA ASN A 262 -6.46 6.74 22.27
C ASN A 262 -7.77 7.18 22.96
N LEU A 263 -8.86 6.40 22.87
CA LEU A 263 -10.07 6.64 23.68
C LEU A 263 -9.74 6.63 25.18
N ALA A 264 -8.97 5.65 25.65
CA ALA A 264 -8.54 5.58 27.06
C ALA A 264 -7.66 6.78 27.45
N ALA A 265 -6.59 7.04 26.69
CA ALA A 265 -5.62 8.10 26.99
C ALA A 265 -6.23 9.52 26.98
N PHE A 266 -7.26 9.77 26.16
CA PHE A 266 -7.98 11.04 26.12
C PHE A 266 -9.32 11.03 26.89
N SER A 267 -9.60 9.95 27.63
CA SER A 267 -10.80 9.76 28.47
C SER A 267 -12.12 9.95 27.70
N VAL A 268 -12.22 9.36 26.51
CA VAL A 268 -13.29 9.54 25.53
C VAL A 268 -14.31 8.40 25.60
N SER A 269 -15.57 8.75 25.81
CA SER A 269 -16.72 7.86 25.96
C SER A 269 -18.00 8.63 25.65
N HIS A 270 -19.13 7.96 25.37
CA HIS A 270 -20.37 8.68 25.01
C HIS A 270 -20.84 9.70 26.07
N SER A 271 -20.56 9.48 27.36
CA SER A 271 -20.84 10.45 28.43
C SER A 271 -19.83 11.61 28.46
N THR A 272 -18.53 11.35 28.36
CA THR A 272 -17.51 12.42 28.29
C THR A 272 -17.52 13.20 26.95
N CYS A 273 -18.27 12.69 25.97
CA CYS A 273 -18.58 13.32 24.69
C CYS A 273 -19.93 14.06 24.64
N GLU A 274 -20.72 14.05 25.71
CA GLU A 274 -22.04 14.69 25.77
C GLU A 274 -22.07 16.11 25.18
N GLN A 275 -21.09 16.94 25.51
CA GLN A 275 -21.03 18.31 25.04
C GLN A 275 -20.74 18.40 23.54
N CYS A 276 -19.78 17.61 23.04
CA CYS A 276 -19.49 17.49 21.61
C CYS A 276 -20.73 17.06 20.81
N TYR A 277 -21.56 16.18 21.36
CA TYR A 277 -22.80 15.74 20.71
C TYR A 277 -23.89 16.81 20.75
N ARG A 278 -23.99 17.59 21.83
CA ARG A 278 -24.89 18.76 21.91
C ARG A 278 -24.48 19.87 20.92
N ASP A 279 -23.19 20.19 20.86
CA ASP A 279 -22.65 21.21 19.94
C ASP A 279 -22.79 20.74 18.48
N GLY A 280 -22.57 19.45 18.22
CA GLY A 280 -22.81 18.76 16.95
C GLY A 280 -24.28 18.50 16.60
N GLY A 281 -25.25 19.00 17.38
CA GLY A 281 -26.68 18.87 17.09
C GLY A 281 -27.28 17.46 17.23
N LEU A 282 -26.50 16.46 17.67
CA LEU A 282 -26.98 15.09 17.89
C LEU A 282 -27.97 15.05 19.06
N ARG A 283 -29.22 14.72 18.75
CA ARG A 283 -30.25 14.46 19.76
C ARG A 283 -29.99 13.11 20.44
N GLN A 284 -29.25 13.13 21.54
CA GLN A 284 -29.07 11.95 22.39
C GLN A 284 -30.42 11.36 22.83
N THR A 285 -30.72 10.14 22.37
CA THR A 285 -31.72 9.26 23.00
C THR A 285 -31.01 8.24 23.89
N VAL A 286 -30.17 8.74 24.81
CA VAL A 286 -29.55 7.90 25.85
C VAL A 286 -30.60 7.64 26.94
N PRO A 287 -30.98 6.39 27.24
CA PRO A 287 -31.87 6.11 28.35
C PRO A 287 -31.12 6.34 29.66
N VAL A 288 -31.48 7.40 30.39
CA VAL A 288 -30.87 7.73 31.68
C VAL A 288 -31.23 6.64 32.70
N GLN A 289 -30.27 5.80 33.08
CA GLN A 289 -30.42 4.85 34.17
C GLN A 289 -30.34 5.56 35.53
N THR A 290 -31.40 6.27 35.90
CA THR A 290 -31.65 6.64 37.31
C THR A 290 -32.03 5.37 38.08
N GLY A 291 -31.11 4.81 38.87
CA GLY A 291 -31.31 3.53 39.54
C GLY A 291 -32.18 3.59 40.80
N VAL A 292 -33.48 3.33 40.68
CA VAL A 292 -34.35 2.84 41.77
C VAL A 292 -35.50 1.98 41.19
N GLY A 293 -35.59 0.69 41.58
CA GLY A 293 -36.68 -0.23 41.22
C GLY A 293 -36.73 -0.68 39.74
N ASP A 294 -37.18 -1.89 39.37
CA ASP A 294 -37.70 -3.00 40.17
C ASP A 294 -37.27 -4.37 39.61
N LEU A 295 -37.30 -5.39 40.46
CA LEU A 295 -36.89 -6.77 40.16
C LEU A 295 -38.06 -7.58 39.55
N CYS A 296 -38.10 -7.73 38.22
CA CYS A 296 -39.08 -8.57 37.52
C CYS A 296 -38.43 -9.82 36.90
N ILE A 297 -38.57 -10.97 37.57
CA ILE A 297 -38.07 -12.27 37.12
C ILE A 297 -39.14 -12.96 36.24
N PRO A 298 -38.84 -13.34 34.99
CA PRO A 298 -39.71 -14.21 34.20
C PRO A 298 -39.48 -15.68 34.58
N LEU A 299 -40.25 -16.20 35.54
CA LEU A 299 -40.30 -17.65 35.80
C LEU A 299 -41.09 -18.38 34.69
N GLY A 300 -40.61 -19.58 34.35
CA GLY A 300 -41.18 -20.43 33.30
C GLY A 300 -42.57 -20.98 33.63
N SER A 301 -43.25 -21.49 32.61
CA SER A 301 -44.67 -21.84 32.64
C SER A 301 -45.02 -23.22 33.21
N HIS A 302 -46.22 -23.29 33.79
CA HIS A 302 -47.07 -24.47 34.08
C HIS A 302 -46.90 -25.16 35.45
N GLY A 303 -47.90 -24.96 36.31
CA GLY A 303 -48.15 -25.79 37.50
C GLY A 303 -49.27 -25.25 38.40
N VAL A 304 -50.37 -26.00 38.53
CA VAL A 304 -51.40 -25.92 39.58
C VAL A 304 -52.15 -24.58 39.78
N THR A 305 -53.35 -24.56 39.20
CA THR A 305 -54.52 -23.71 39.46
C THR A 305 -54.83 -23.42 40.96
N ARG A 306 -55.16 -22.16 41.32
CA ARG A 306 -56.37 -21.69 42.08
C ARG A 306 -56.16 -20.47 43.04
N LEU A 307 -57.20 -19.61 43.07
CA LEU A 307 -57.69 -18.72 44.15
C LEU A 307 -57.01 -17.34 44.45
N LEU A 308 -57.86 -16.30 44.40
CA LEU A 308 -57.91 -15.04 45.20
C LEU A 308 -56.63 -14.16 45.25
N ASN A 309 -56.58 -12.90 44.80
CA ASN A 309 -57.52 -11.75 44.75
C ASN A 309 -58.03 -11.22 46.11
N ARG A 310 -57.33 -10.23 46.70
CA ARG A 310 -57.94 -9.10 47.45
C ARG A 310 -57.00 -7.90 47.76
N GLN A 311 -57.44 -6.71 47.33
CA GLN A 311 -57.36 -5.38 47.98
C GLN A 311 -56.02 -4.68 48.37
N ILE A 312 -55.56 -3.82 47.44
CA ILE A 312 -55.32 -2.34 47.52
C ILE A 312 -55.48 -1.62 48.89
N SER A 313 -54.62 -0.61 49.13
CA SER A 313 -54.66 0.51 50.13
C SER A 313 -54.06 0.23 51.52
N ALA A 314 -53.41 1.16 52.25
CA ALA A 314 -53.41 2.63 52.18
C ALA A 314 -52.16 3.33 52.81
N LEU A 315 -52.12 4.67 52.73
CA LEU A 315 -51.32 5.68 53.48
C LEU A 315 -49.80 5.77 53.15
N PHE A 316 -49.10 6.91 52.98
CA PHE A 316 -49.20 8.38 53.26
C PHE A 316 -48.33 8.95 54.41
N LEU A 317 -47.62 10.05 54.07
CA LEU A 317 -47.25 11.26 54.85
C LEU A 317 -45.91 11.40 55.61
N PHE A 318 -45.37 12.64 55.48
CA PHE A 318 -44.34 13.37 56.27
C PHE A 318 -42.87 12.86 56.20
N THR A 319 -41.81 13.69 56.30
CA THR A 319 -41.70 15.15 56.66
C THR A 319 -40.48 15.83 55.98
N THR A 320 -40.43 17.17 55.97
CA THR A 320 -39.35 18.04 55.42
C THR A 320 -38.71 18.94 56.51
N ILE A 321 -37.38 19.17 56.50
CA ILE A 321 -36.66 20.24 57.23
C ILE A 321 -35.44 20.74 56.41
N ASP A 322 -35.10 22.04 56.51
CA ASP A 322 -34.09 22.79 55.73
C ASP A 322 -32.92 23.39 56.57
N PHE A 323 -31.98 24.06 55.88
CA PHE A 323 -31.02 25.12 56.33
C PHE A 323 -29.77 24.79 57.19
N PHE A 324 -28.55 25.07 56.68
CA PHE A 324 -27.74 26.31 56.93
C PHE A 324 -26.34 26.27 56.24
N SER A 325 -25.48 27.31 56.42
CA SER A 325 -24.34 27.62 55.51
C SER A 325 -23.02 28.08 56.19
N PHE A 326 -21.87 27.82 55.53
CA PHE A 326 -20.54 28.48 55.68
C PHE A 326 -19.76 28.30 57.04
N PRO A 327 -18.46 28.68 57.17
CA PRO A 327 -17.28 28.38 56.32
C PRO A 327 -15.92 28.10 57.06
N SER A 328 -14.86 27.78 56.30
CA SER A 328 -13.42 28.13 56.52
C SER A 328 -12.47 27.43 57.54
N ALA A 329 -11.56 26.60 56.99
CA ALA A 329 -10.08 26.68 57.06
C ALA A 329 -9.22 26.19 58.28
N ILE A 330 -7.91 25.91 57.98
CA ILE A 330 -6.71 25.77 58.86
C ILE A 330 -6.58 24.45 59.69
N ILE A 331 -5.40 23.79 59.91
CA ILE A 331 -4.12 23.60 59.16
C ILE A 331 -3.23 22.49 59.85
N LEU A 332 -2.26 21.88 59.14
CA LEU A 332 -1.06 21.10 59.60
C LEU A 332 -1.11 19.66 60.23
N SER A 333 -0.22 18.80 59.69
CA SER A 333 0.62 17.71 60.29
C SER A 333 0.08 16.50 61.11
N VAL A 334 0.07 15.29 60.49
CA VAL A 334 1.02 14.13 60.67
C VAL A 334 1.48 13.76 62.11
N PRO A 335 1.58 12.45 62.55
CA PRO A 335 1.62 11.17 61.80
C PRO A 335 0.73 9.98 62.30
N ILE A 336 0.73 8.92 61.48
CA ILE A 336 0.65 7.45 61.73
C ILE A 336 0.49 6.97 63.20
N ILE A 337 -0.51 6.10 63.46
CA ILE A 337 -0.42 4.76 64.10
C ILE A 337 -1.82 4.11 64.19
N VAL A 338 -1.96 2.86 63.75
CA VAL A 338 -3.07 1.94 64.11
C VAL A 338 -2.49 0.55 64.36
N PRO A 339 -2.52 0.02 65.60
CA PRO A 339 -2.04 -1.33 65.90
C PRO A 339 -3.15 -2.39 65.73
N VAL A 340 -2.79 -3.58 65.26
CA VAL A 340 -3.70 -4.73 65.10
C VAL A 340 -3.46 -5.79 66.19
N ILE A 341 -4.48 -6.05 67.01
CA ILE A 341 -4.63 -7.21 67.91
C ILE A 341 -6.14 -7.55 67.88
N LEU A 342 -6.69 -8.59 67.23
CA LEU A 342 -6.28 -9.97 66.91
C LEU A 342 -6.47 -10.95 68.10
N ILE A 343 -6.84 -12.22 67.80
CA ILE A 343 -6.91 -13.45 68.65
C ILE A 343 -8.35 -13.87 69.06
N VAL A 344 -8.81 -15.14 68.92
CA VAL A 344 -8.50 -16.30 68.03
C VAL A 344 -9.62 -17.37 68.23
N VAL A 345 -9.51 -18.54 67.57
CA VAL A 345 -10.04 -19.90 67.90
C VAL A 345 -10.89 -20.48 66.75
N GLU A 346 -10.56 -21.58 66.09
CA GLU A 346 -9.28 -22.33 66.01
C GLU A 346 -9.26 -23.21 64.74
N GLY A 347 -8.08 -23.67 64.29
CA GLY A 347 -7.94 -24.61 63.17
C GLY A 347 -6.54 -25.23 63.11
N PRO A 348 -6.39 -26.57 63.02
CA PRO A 348 -5.08 -27.21 63.13
C PRO A 348 -4.27 -27.25 61.81
N LYS A 349 -2.99 -26.86 61.95
CA LYS A 349 -1.75 -27.29 61.27
C LYS A 349 -1.90 -28.35 60.15
N ILE A 350 -1.18 -28.27 59.03
CA ILE A 350 0.30 -28.49 58.91
C ILE A 350 0.92 -27.67 57.75
N GLN A 351 2.25 -27.58 57.70
CA GLN A 351 3.04 -26.72 56.80
C GLN A 351 3.28 -27.29 55.38
N SER A 352 3.63 -26.37 54.47
CA SER A 352 4.17 -26.49 53.10
C SER A 352 5.42 -27.41 52.95
N PRO A 353 5.87 -27.85 51.73
CA PRO A 353 5.70 -27.15 50.43
C PRO A 353 5.47 -27.97 49.13
N TRP A 354 5.24 -27.21 48.04
CA TRP A 354 5.46 -27.37 46.57
C TRP A 354 6.02 -28.71 45.98
N PRO A 355 5.77 -29.02 44.66
CA PRO A 355 5.31 -28.12 43.59
C PRO A 355 4.15 -28.61 42.67
N LEU A 356 3.72 -27.67 41.83
CA LEU A 356 2.78 -27.63 40.67
C LEU A 356 2.69 -28.82 39.66
N ALA A 357 2.84 -30.09 40.04
CA ALA A 357 2.79 -31.23 39.09
C ALA A 357 1.37 -31.81 38.83
N GLU A 358 0.55 -31.99 39.86
CA GLU A 358 -0.64 -32.88 39.79
C GLU A 358 -1.93 -32.21 39.28
N ALA A 359 -2.04 -30.88 39.38
CA ALA A 359 -3.31 -30.15 39.18
C ALA A 359 -3.87 -30.23 37.74
N ALA A 360 -3.03 -30.53 36.75
CA ALA A 360 -3.42 -30.66 35.35
C ALA A 360 -4.32 -31.88 35.06
N LYS A 361 -4.53 -32.78 36.03
CA LYS A 361 -5.10 -34.12 35.80
C LYS A 361 -6.61 -34.26 36.11
N LEU A 362 -7.22 -33.32 36.84
CA LEU A 362 -8.59 -33.45 37.36
C LEU A 362 -9.66 -32.63 36.60
N VAL A 363 -9.29 -31.77 35.65
CA VAL A 363 -10.25 -31.06 34.78
C VAL A 363 -10.79 -31.95 33.64
N ALA A 364 -10.43 -33.24 33.63
CA ALA A 364 -10.84 -34.20 32.62
C ALA A 364 -12.29 -34.71 32.75
N GLU A 365 -12.99 -34.43 33.87
CA GLU A 365 -14.22 -35.15 34.26
C GLU A 365 -15.50 -34.28 34.35
N SER A 366 -15.88 -33.71 33.20
CA SER A 366 -17.27 -33.65 32.71
C SER A 366 -18.31 -32.61 33.20
N ASN A 367 -19.27 -32.40 32.30
CA ASN A 367 -20.68 -31.98 32.45
C ASN A 367 -21.07 -30.48 32.39
N VAL A 368 -21.86 -30.23 31.32
CA VAL A 368 -22.37 -28.98 30.77
C VAL A 368 -23.66 -28.51 31.46
N SER A 369 -23.90 -27.20 31.52
CA SER A 369 -25.24 -26.59 31.37
C SER A 369 -25.11 -25.09 31.01
N GLU A 370 -26.19 -24.32 31.11
CA GLU A 370 -26.53 -23.25 30.16
C GLU A 370 -27.24 -22.04 30.79
N GLY A 371 -27.38 -20.89 30.13
CA GLY A 371 -26.99 -20.49 28.75
C GLY A 371 -26.98 -18.95 28.65
N SER A 372 -27.26 -18.26 27.54
CA SER A 372 -27.42 -18.58 26.11
C SER A 372 -27.35 -17.26 25.34
N PHE A 373 -26.62 -17.18 24.22
CA PHE A 373 -27.01 -16.48 22.98
C PHE A 373 -25.99 -16.78 21.87
N THR A 374 -26.45 -16.98 20.63
CA THR A 374 -25.68 -17.75 19.62
C THR A 374 -25.41 -17.00 18.30
N SER A 375 -24.18 -17.09 17.80
CA SER A 375 -23.89 -16.99 16.36
C SER A 375 -24.18 -18.32 15.64
N ARG A 376 -24.28 -18.34 14.30
CA ARG A 376 -24.57 -19.58 13.55
C ARG A 376 -23.76 -19.74 12.26
N TRP A 377 -22.72 -20.56 12.32
CA TRP A 377 -22.06 -21.18 11.16
C TRP A 377 -23.02 -22.20 10.48
N GLN A 378 -22.85 -22.45 9.17
CA GLN A 378 -23.64 -23.42 8.38
C GLN A 378 -22.82 -24.07 7.26
N GLY A 379 -22.97 -25.38 7.07
CA GLY A 379 -22.38 -26.16 5.98
C GLY A 379 -22.61 -27.68 6.19
N ASN A 380 -22.44 -28.52 5.16
CA ASN A 380 -22.88 -29.94 5.18
C ASN A 380 -22.20 -30.84 6.25
N ARG A 381 -21.15 -30.35 6.91
CA ARG A 381 -20.47 -31.03 8.03
C ARG A 381 -20.82 -30.43 9.41
N GLU A 382 -21.47 -29.28 9.47
CA GLU A 382 -21.90 -28.62 10.71
C GLU A 382 -23.01 -29.42 11.38
N THR A 383 -22.78 -29.93 12.59
CA THR A 383 -23.79 -30.71 13.35
C THR A 383 -24.79 -29.83 14.10
N GLY A 384 -24.62 -28.50 14.04
CA GLY A 384 -25.34 -27.51 14.84
C GLY A 384 -24.98 -27.53 16.33
N SER A 385 -24.10 -28.44 16.77
CA SER A 385 -23.67 -28.63 18.15
C SER A 385 -22.34 -27.94 18.42
N TRP A 386 -22.08 -27.61 19.68
CA TRP A 386 -20.87 -26.91 20.12
C TRP A 386 -19.93 -27.86 20.89
N CYS A 387 -18.64 -27.54 20.90
CA CYS A 387 -17.63 -28.22 21.69
C CYS A 387 -16.83 -27.20 22.50
N LEU A 388 -16.43 -27.57 23.72
CA LEU A 388 -15.45 -26.81 24.46
C LEU A 388 -14.07 -27.45 24.30
N ILE A 389 -13.17 -26.71 23.67
CA ILE A 389 -11.74 -26.98 23.52
C ILE A 389 -11.39 -28.21 22.65
N TYR A 390 -11.83 -29.45 22.93
CA TYR A 390 -11.48 -30.62 22.07
C TYR A 390 -12.53 -31.74 21.86
N HIS A 391 -13.71 -31.76 22.51
CA HIS A 391 -14.59 -32.94 22.47
C HIS A 391 -16.04 -32.69 22.01
N CYS A 392 -16.56 -33.65 21.25
CA CYS A 392 -17.90 -33.67 20.67
C CYS A 392 -18.74 -34.85 21.14
N GLY A 393 -20.07 -34.71 21.09
CA GLY A 393 -21.00 -35.74 21.56
C GLY A 393 -20.93 -37.01 20.71
N LYS A 394 -20.44 -38.12 21.30
CA LYS A 394 -20.30 -39.43 20.62
C LYS A 394 -21.58 -39.94 19.95
N HIS A 395 -22.75 -39.45 20.37
CA HIS A 395 -24.04 -39.79 19.75
C HIS A 395 -24.20 -39.25 18.31
N LEU A 396 -23.43 -38.23 17.91
CA LEU A 396 -23.35 -37.65 16.56
C LEU A 396 -22.54 -38.52 15.59
N GLY A 397 -21.83 -39.56 16.07
CA GLY A 397 -20.89 -40.32 15.25
C GLY A 397 -19.53 -39.64 15.09
N PRO A 398 -18.74 -39.96 14.03
CA PRO A 398 -17.39 -39.45 13.84
C PRO A 398 -17.38 -37.93 13.64
N THR A 399 -16.96 -37.21 14.68
CA THR A 399 -16.99 -35.75 14.80
C THR A 399 -15.65 -35.21 15.31
N GLU A 400 -15.33 -33.98 14.92
CA GLU A 400 -14.15 -33.22 15.32
C GLU A 400 -14.56 -31.82 15.80
N CYS A 401 -13.77 -31.24 16.70
CA CYS A 401 -14.03 -29.94 17.30
C CYS A 401 -13.24 -28.86 16.56
N HIS A 402 -13.94 -27.89 15.94
CA HIS A 402 -13.32 -26.83 15.15
C HIS A 402 -13.96 -25.48 15.48
N HIS A 403 -13.16 -24.49 15.92
CA HIS A 403 -13.65 -23.17 16.36
C HIS A 403 -14.86 -23.23 17.32
N TYR A 404 -14.81 -24.13 18.30
CA TYR A 404 -15.88 -24.41 19.27
C TYR A 404 -17.19 -25.00 18.69
N ARG A 405 -17.17 -25.47 17.43
CA ARG A 405 -18.26 -26.24 16.80
C ARG A 405 -17.90 -27.71 16.63
N CYS A 406 -18.92 -28.56 16.74
CA CYS A 406 -18.83 -29.96 16.33
C CYS A 406 -19.15 -30.09 14.85
N VAL A 407 -18.17 -30.53 14.08
CA VAL A 407 -18.33 -30.87 12.67
C VAL A 407 -18.07 -32.36 12.46
N CYS A 408 -18.74 -32.98 11.48
CA CYS A 408 -18.44 -34.34 11.07
C CYS A 408 -16.99 -34.46 10.59
N GLN A 409 -16.29 -35.54 10.90
CA GLN A 409 -14.90 -35.76 10.45
C GLN A 409 -14.79 -35.78 8.91
N MET A 410 -13.61 -35.52 8.37
CA MET A 410 -13.36 -35.60 6.92
C MET A 410 -13.79 -36.97 6.36
N GLY A 411 -14.50 -36.97 5.24
CA GLY A 411 -15.12 -38.18 4.66
C GLY A 411 -16.53 -38.49 5.18
N TYR A 412 -17.11 -37.66 6.07
CA TYR A 412 -18.46 -37.81 6.61
C TYR A 412 -19.26 -36.49 6.57
N GLN A 413 -20.56 -36.56 6.31
CA GLN A 413 -21.50 -35.43 6.28
C GLN A 413 -22.63 -35.60 7.30
N TYR A 414 -23.24 -34.49 7.75
CA TYR A 414 -24.27 -34.52 8.79
C TYR A 414 -25.67 -34.80 8.22
N SER A 415 -26.20 -35.99 8.54
CA SER A 415 -27.53 -36.43 8.18
C SER A 415 -28.55 -35.84 9.17
N GLU A 416 -29.26 -34.80 8.76
CA GLU A 416 -30.34 -34.17 9.54
C GLU A 416 -31.50 -35.14 9.86
N MET A 417 -31.61 -36.28 9.16
CA MET A 417 -32.63 -37.29 9.40
C MET A 417 -32.27 -38.26 10.52
N THR A 418 -30.98 -38.62 10.66
CA THR A 418 -30.49 -39.53 11.72
C THR A 418 -29.79 -38.82 12.87
N LYS A 419 -29.52 -37.51 12.71
CA LYS A 419 -28.72 -36.65 13.60
C LYS A 419 -27.29 -37.16 13.80
N ARG A 420 -26.70 -37.72 12.74
CA ARG A 420 -25.37 -38.35 12.74
C ARG A 420 -24.54 -38.07 11.51
N CYS A 421 -23.24 -38.27 11.64
CA CYS A 421 -22.25 -38.17 10.59
C CYS A 421 -22.13 -39.49 9.80
N GLU A 422 -22.39 -39.45 8.50
CA GLU A 422 -22.49 -40.60 7.58
C GLU A 422 -21.51 -40.44 6.40
N SER A 423 -20.92 -41.53 5.90
CA SER A 423 -19.74 -41.49 5.00
C SER A 423 -20.05 -41.17 3.54
N GLU A 424 -19.20 -40.37 2.89
CA GLU A 424 -19.41 -39.74 1.57
C GLU A 424 -19.44 -40.66 0.33
N SER A 425 -19.51 -41.99 0.47
CA SER A 425 -19.38 -42.96 -0.62
C SER A 425 -20.64 -43.11 -1.53
N SER A 426 -21.36 -42.02 -1.80
CA SER A 426 -22.68 -42.05 -2.46
C SER A 426 -23.06 -40.75 -3.22
N SER A 427 -22.20 -40.25 -4.12
CA SER A 427 -22.48 -39.05 -4.94
C SER A 427 -21.94 -39.18 -6.39
N PRO A 428 -22.60 -38.60 -7.44
CA PRO A 428 -22.48 -39.09 -8.83
C PRO A 428 -21.60 -38.25 -9.80
N VAL A 429 -21.49 -38.74 -11.04
CA VAL A 429 -20.55 -38.31 -12.10
C VAL A 429 -20.93 -37.00 -12.82
N GLN A 430 -19.91 -36.22 -13.22
CA GLN A 430 -20.03 -34.89 -13.83
C GLN A 430 -20.48 -34.89 -15.31
N ARG A 431 -21.59 -34.20 -15.61
CA ARG A 431 -22.27 -34.20 -16.93
C ARG A 431 -22.40 -32.83 -17.64
N ASP A 432 -21.91 -31.72 -17.09
CA ASP A 432 -22.12 -30.35 -17.64
C ASP A 432 -21.09 -29.97 -18.73
N THR A 433 -21.55 -29.66 -19.95
CA THR A 433 -20.66 -29.26 -21.08
C THR A 433 -20.27 -27.77 -21.11
N GLY A 434 -20.83 -26.94 -20.23
CA GLY A 434 -20.68 -25.48 -20.32
C GLY A 434 -21.30 -24.86 -21.58
N GLY A 435 -22.05 -25.64 -22.37
CA GLY A 435 -22.91 -25.11 -23.42
C GLY A 435 -24.23 -24.60 -22.85
N SER A 436 -24.82 -23.58 -23.49
CA SER A 436 -26.17 -23.13 -23.17
C SER A 436 -27.15 -23.48 -24.29
N CYS A 437 -28.39 -23.73 -23.89
CA CYS A 437 -29.55 -23.95 -24.76
C CYS A 437 -30.65 -22.89 -24.53
N TYR A 438 -30.29 -21.69 -24.06
CA TYR A 438 -31.24 -20.65 -23.64
C TYR A 438 -32.07 -20.06 -24.80
N PHE A 439 -31.46 -19.83 -25.97
CA PHE A 439 -32.15 -19.30 -27.16
C PHE A 439 -32.25 -20.27 -28.34
N TRP A 440 -31.37 -21.27 -28.39
CA TRP A 440 -31.28 -22.28 -29.45
C TRP A 440 -31.05 -23.65 -28.82
N GLY A 441 -31.47 -24.74 -29.46
CA GLY A 441 -31.18 -26.09 -28.98
C GLY A 441 -29.68 -26.37 -28.90
N CYS A 442 -29.27 -27.33 -28.06
CA CYS A 442 -27.86 -27.69 -27.88
C CYS A 442 -27.18 -27.96 -29.22
N ALA A 443 -26.07 -27.25 -29.46
CA ALA A 443 -25.39 -27.28 -30.74
C ALA A 443 -24.87 -28.71 -31.03
N ARG A 444 -25.31 -29.29 -32.17
CA ARG A 444 -25.08 -30.71 -32.53
C ARG A 444 -23.62 -31.17 -32.44
N TRP A 445 -22.65 -30.26 -32.60
CA TRP A 445 -21.23 -30.57 -32.47
C TRP A 445 -20.82 -31.00 -31.05
N ARG A 446 -21.60 -30.70 -30.01
CA ARG A 446 -21.34 -31.12 -28.62
C ARG A 446 -21.62 -32.60 -28.35
N GLY A 447 -22.21 -33.32 -29.31
CA GLY A 447 -22.57 -34.72 -29.16
C GLY A 447 -23.88 -34.94 -28.37
N PRO A 448 -24.10 -36.14 -27.81
CA PRO A 448 -25.34 -36.53 -27.16
C PRO A 448 -25.63 -35.69 -25.90
N THR A 449 -26.48 -34.68 -26.07
CA THR A 449 -26.78 -33.66 -25.06
C THR A 449 -28.29 -33.48 -24.87
N GLU A 450 -28.68 -33.19 -23.64
CA GLU A 450 -30.01 -32.73 -23.25
C GLU A 450 -29.96 -31.31 -22.65
N CYS A 451 -31.07 -30.58 -22.76
CA CYS A 451 -31.18 -29.22 -22.26
C CYS A 451 -31.82 -29.22 -20.87
N ILE A 452 -31.02 -29.06 -19.81
CA ILE A 452 -31.49 -29.00 -18.41
C ILE A 452 -31.11 -27.63 -17.86
N HIS A 453 -32.11 -26.90 -17.34
CA HIS A 453 -31.94 -25.59 -16.71
C HIS A 453 -31.11 -24.60 -17.58
N HIS A 454 -31.41 -24.59 -18.89
CA HIS A 454 -30.74 -23.80 -19.92
C HIS A 454 -29.25 -24.11 -20.18
N LYS A 455 -28.73 -25.20 -19.58
CA LYS A 455 -27.41 -25.79 -19.87
C LYS A 455 -27.54 -27.04 -20.73
N CYS A 456 -26.52 -27.29 -21.53
CA CYS A 456 -26.34 -28.53 -22.28
C CYS A 456 -25.62 -29.56 -21.42
N MET A 457 -26.37 -30.49 -20.85
CA MET A 457 -25.85 -31.63 -20.09
C MET A 457 -25.63 -32.80 -21.04
N CYS A 458 -24.59 -33.59 -20.83
CA CYS A 458 -24.43 -34.87 -21.53
C CYS A 458 -25.52 -35.85 -21.10
N LEU A 459 -26.00 -36.67 -22.05
CA LEU A 459 -26.90 -37.78 -21.74
C LEU A 459 -26.25 -38.79 -20.78
N GLU A 460 -27.07 -39.61 -20.14
CA GLU A 460 -26.61 -40.58 -19.15
C GLU A 460 -25.69 -41.63 -19.80
N GLY A 461 -24.60 -41.99 -19.09
CA GLY A 461 -23.48 -42.78 -19.65
C GLY A 461 -22.40 -41.97 -20.39
N TYR A 462 -22.60 -40.66 -20.57
CA TYR A 462 -21.61 -39.75 -21.15
C TYR A 462 -21.12 -38.72 -20.12
N ARG A 463 -19.85 -38.36 -20.17
CA ARG A 463 -19.24 -37.29 -19.37
C ARG A 463 -18.85 -36.10 -20.24
N ALA A 464 -18.86 -34.92 -19.64
CA ALA A 464 -18.43 -33.71 -20.34
C ALA A 464 -16.90 -33.59 -20.35
N VAL A 465 -16.33 -33.42 -21.55
CA VAL A 465 -14.89 -33.20 -21.76
C VAL A 465 -14.72 -32.08 -22.78
N ARG A 466 -14.03 -30.99 -22.39
CA ARG A 466 -13.73 -29.82 -23.23
C ARG A 466 -14.94 -29.21 -23.97
N GLY A 467 -16.16 -29.42 -23.47
CA GLY A 467 -17.42 -28.94 -24.07
C GLY A 467 -18.19 -29.94 -24.94
N TYR A 468 -17.67 -31.16 -25.07
CA TYR A 468 -18.23 -32.27 -25.84
C TYR A 468 -18.64 -33.41 -24.89
N CYS A 469 -19.52 -34.30 -25.34
CA CYS A 469 -19.97 -35.46 -24.58
C CYS A 469 -19.29 -36.74 -25.06
N GLU A 470 -18.33 -37.21 -24.26
CA GLU A 470 -17.57 -38.44 -24.50
C GLU A 470 -18.18 -39.59 -23.70
N LYS A 471 -18.28 -40.78 -24.30
CA LYS A 471 -18.85 -41.97 -23.65
C LYS A 471 -17.88 -42.47 -22.59
N HIS A 472 -18.35 -42.74 -21.37
CA HIS A 472 -17.45 -43.15 -20.28
C HIS A 472 -17.24 -44.67 -20.25
N GLU A 473 -16.07 -45.12 -20.70
CA GLU A 473 -15.60 -46.50 -20.61
C GLU A 473 -14.16 -46.50 -20.04
N GLU A 474 -13.79 -47.54 -19.29
CA GLU A 474 -12.52 -47.60 -18.55
C GLU A 474 -11.32 -48.07 -19.40
N PRO A 475 -10.06 -47.69 -19.06
CA PRO A 475 -8.99 -47.52 -20.07
C PRO A 475 -7.92 -48.64 -20.12
N GLN A 476 -7.37 -48.91 -21.32
CA GLN A 476 -6.04 -49.46 -21.65
C GLN A 476 -5.66 -49.01 -23.12
N PRO A 477 -4.50 -49.29 -23.77
CA PRO A 477 -3.38 -48.32 -23.81
C PRO A 477 -2.71 -48.02 -25.20
N MET A 478 -1.94 -46.92 -25.26
CA MET A 478 -0.83 -46.52 -26.20
C MET A 478 -0.89 -46.80 -27.73
N THR A 479 -0.57 -45.80 -28.58
CA THR A 479 0.66 -45.73 -29.45
C THR A 479 0.71 -44.48 -30.40
N THR A 480 1.82 -44.35 -31.14
CA THR A 480 2.43 -43.28 -31.99
C THR A 480 1.63 -42.83 -33.27
N THR A 481 2.01 -41.90 -34.19
CA THR A 481 3.34 -41.48 -34.74
C THR A 481 3.27 -40.20 -35.68
N THR A 482 4.41 -39.47 -35.86
CA THR A 482 4.89 -38.68 -37.07
C THR A 482 4.24 -37.37 -37.61
N ALA A 483 5.09 -36.54 -38.28
CA ALA A 483 4.83 -35.34 -39.12
C ALA A 483 5.28 -35.60 -40.61
N PRO A 484 5.53 -34.67 -41.59
CA PRO A 484 5.89 -33.21 -41.59
C PRO A 484 4.90 -32.36 -42.49
N GLY A 485 5.20 -31.27 -43.27
CA GLY A 485 6.41 -30.48 -43.59
C GLY A 485 6.24 -29.42 -44.73
N GLU A 486 7.22 -28.49 -44.89
CA GLU A 486 7.57 -27.63 -46.06
C GLU A 486 6.57 -26.51 -46.54
N GLY A 487 6.96 -25.36 -47.16
CA GLY A 487 8.28 -24.85 -47.62
C GLY A 487 8.32 -23.34 -48.06
N LEU A 488 9.49 -22.89 -48.58
CA LEU A 488 10.01 -21.51 -48.89
C LEU A 488 9.36 -20.80 -50.15
N ALA A 489 9.71 -19.59 -50.69
CA ALA A 489 10.85 -18.61 -50.59
C ALA A 489 10.42 -17.15 -51.00
N VAL A 490 11.07 -16.01 -50.62
CA VAL A 490 12.24 -15.24 -51.21
C VAL A 490 11.96 -14.65 -52.63
N ALA A 491 12.25 -13.39 -53.08
CA ALA A 491 13.45 -12.52 -52.92
C ALA A 491 13.29 -10.97 -53.21
N THR A 492 14.17 -10.15 -52.59
CA THR A 492 14.94 -8.93 -53.03
C THR A 492 14.50 -7.93 -54.15
N ALA A 493 14.66 -6.60 -53.93
CA ALA A 493 15.64 -5.69 -54.60
C ALA A 493 15.42 -4.15 -54.37
N ASP A 494 16.51 -3.36 -54.40
CA ASP A 494 16.64 -1.87 -54.31
C ASP A 494 17.49 -1.33 -55.50
N PRO A 495 17.72 -0.01 -55.71
CA PRO A 495 16.89 1.20 -55.58
C PRO A 495 16.86 2.00 -56.93
N PRO A 496 16.48 3.31 -56.97
CA PRO A 496 17.51 4.36 -56.87
C PRO A 496 17.06 5.66 -56.15
N ALA A 497 18.00 6.58 -55.90
CA ALA A 497 17.77 7.80 -55.10
C ALA A 497 17.38 9.05 -55.93
N MET A 498 16.73 10.02 -55.28
CA MET A 498 16.72 11.42 -55.72
C MET A 498 16.71 12.39 -54.53
N GLN A 499 17.29 13.57 -54.72
CA GLN A 499 17.69 14.49 -53.65
C GLN A 499 16.81 15.75 -53.65
N THR A 500 15.98 15.94 -52.63
CA THR A 500 15.36 17.23 -52.29
C THR A 500 15.27 17.38 -50.77
N SER A 501 15.57 18.58 -50.26
CA SER A 501 15.44 18.94 -48.84
C SER A 501 15.34 20.46 -48.74
N CYS A 502 14.35 20.96 -47.99
CA CYS A 502 14.21 22.40 -47.73
C CYS A 502 15.36 22.96 -46.85
N ALA A 503 15.44 24.28 -46.72
CA ALA A 503 16.42 24.94 -45.86
C ALA A 503 16.13 24.67 -44.36
N TRP A 504 17.13 24.87 -43.49
CA TRP A 504 17.02 24.66 -42.05
C TRP A 504 16.00 25.63 -41.41
N GLY A 505 14.76 25.15 -41.27
CA GLY A 505 13.63 25.89 -40.69
C GLY A 505 12.29 25.60 -41.39
N ASP A 506 12.34 25.31 -42.69
CA ASP A 506 11.15 25.14 -43.53
C ASP A 506 10.75 23.65 -43.63
N GLN A 507 9.45 23.37 -43.63
CA GLN A 507 8.92 22.02 -43.88
C GLN A 507 8.77 21.76 -45.39
N GLN A 508 8.77 20.49 -45.81
CA GLN A 508 8.54 20.12 -47.21
C GLN A 508 7.07 19.73 -47.45
N CYS A 509 6.41 20.44 -48.36
CA CYS A 509 5.00 20.34 -48.73
C CYS A 509 4.85 19.61 -50.08
N GLY A 510 3.90 18.67 -50.25
CA GLY A 510 3.65 18.05 -51.57
C GLY A 510 2.76 16.79 -51.60
N GLY A 511 2.26 16.44 -52.79
CA GLY A 511 1.41 15.26 -53.02
C GLY A 511 0.95 15.11 -54.48
N ALA A 512 0.27 14.01 -54.80
CA ALA A 512 -0.24 13.76 -56.16
C ALA A 512 -1.32 14.78 -56.56
N GLY A 513 -1.08 15.56 -57.61
CA GLY A 513 -1.95 16.66 -58.04
C GLY A 513 -1.62 18.03 -57.44
N TYR A 514 -0.57 18.15 -56.61
CA TYR A 514 -0.12 19.43 -56.07
C TYR A 514 0.63 20.28 -57.10
N THR A 515 0.41 21.59 -57.08
CA THR A 515 1.01 22.57 -58.01
C THR A 515 1.57 23.83 -57.31
N GLY A 516 1.65 23.83 -55.98
CA GLY A 516 2.16 24.97 -55.19
C GLY A 516 3.64 24.86 -54.79
N ALA A 517 4.07 25.72 -53.86
CA ALA A 517 5.43 25.76 -53.37
C ALA A 517 5.75 24.55 -52.46
N THR A 518 6.81 23.82 -52.78
CA THR A 518 7.17 22.58 -52.09
C THR A 518 7.93 22.77 -50.77
N CYS A 519 8.26 24.01 -50.38
CA CYS A 519 8.74 24.34 -49.03
C CYS A 519 7.79 25.35 -48.39
N CYS A 520 7.43 25.12 -47.13
CA CYS A 520 6.41 25.86 -46.40
C CYS A 520 7.10 26.92 -45.51
N GLU A 521 6.83 28.22 -45.74
CA GLU A 521 7.55 29.35 -45.10
C GLU A 521 7.42 29.42 -43.57
N ALA A 522 8.43 29.99 -42.90
CA ALA A 522 8.46 30.21 -41.46
C ALA A 522 7.17 30.87 -40.90
N GLY A 523 6.51 30.19 -39.96
CA GLY A 523 5.20 30.57 -39.40
C GLY A 523 4.02 29.79 -40.00
N TYR A 524 4.27 28.91 -40.97
CA TYR A 524 3.32 27.96 -41.55
C TYR A 524 3.85 26.53 -41.37
N TYR A 525 2.96 25.54 -41.42
CA TYR A 525 3.28 24.11 -41.32
C TYR A 525 2.61 23.32 -42.46
N CYS A 526 3.12 22.12 -42.75
CA CYS A 526 2.57 21.25 -43.78
C CYS A 526 1.30 20.54 -43.28
N ASP A 527 0.17 20.83 -43.92
CA ASP A 527 -1.15 20.30 -43.62
C ASP A 527 -1.72 19.60 -44.85
N GLY A 528 -1.55 18.27 -44.88
CA GLY A 528 -1.82 17.44 -46.05
C GLY A 528 -0.97 17.87 -47.27
N ALA A 529 -1.59 18.62 -48.18
CA ALA A 529 -0.97 19.12 -49.41
C ALA A 529 -0.84 20.66 -49.45
N ALA A 530 -0.94 21.36 -48.32
CA ALA A 530 -0.89 22.83 -48.28
C ALA A 530 -0.14 23.39 -47.06
N CYS A 531 0.25 24.67 -47.14
CA CYS A 531 0.89 25.40 -46.05
C CYS A 531 -0.19 26.04 -45.16
N SER A 532 -0.49 25.46 -44.00
CA SER A 532 -1.44 26.02 -43.02
C SER A 532 -0.73 26.97 -42.05
N LYS A 533 -1.35 28.10 -41.73
CA LYS A 533 -0.76 29.11 -40.83
C LYS A 533 -0.82 28.65 -39.38
N VAL A 534 0.23 28.92 -38.61
CA VAL A 534 0.16 28.82 -37.14
C VAL A 534 -0.81 29.88 -36.60
N THR A 535 -1.93 29.41 -36.04
CA THR A 535 -2.89 30.23 -35.28
C THR A 535 -2.65 30.08 -33.78
N GLU A 536 -3.11 31.07 -33.00
CA GLU A 536 -2.57 31.34 -31.66
C GLU A 536 -3.15 30.44 -30.55
N ALA A 537 -2.34 29.51 -30.04
CA ALA A 537 -2.40 29.03 -28.66
C ALA A 537 -1.03 28.45 -28.23
N VAL A 538 -0.39 29.07 -27.24
CA VAL A 538 0.83 28.54 -26.59
C VAL A 538 0.39 27.46 -25.60
N GLU A 539 0.28 26.21 -26.06
CA GLU A 539 -0.11 25.06 -25.23
C GLU A 539 1.04 24.48 -24.37
N VAL A 540 2.11 25.25 -24.16
CA VAL A 540 3.34 24.83 -23.46
C VAL A 540 3.67 25.81 -22.35
N LYS A 541 4.13 25.28 -21.20
CA LYS A 541 4.47 26.13 -20.06
C LYS A 541 5.71 26.97 -20.35
N GLN A 542 5.50 28.27 -20.55
CA GLN A 542 6.56 29.28 -20.46
C GLN A 542 6.92 29.54 -18.99
N TYR A 543 8.22 29.67 -18.71
CA TYR A 543 8.75 29.87 -17.36
C TYR A 543 9.10 31.34 -17.09
N GLY A 544 8.39 31.95 -16.15
CA GLY A 544 8.68 33.30 -15.68
C GLY A 544 9.85 33.28 -14.71
N PHE A 545 11.07 33.01 -15.17
CA PHE A 545 12.24 32.89 -14.29
C PHE A 545 12.52 34.19 -13.53
N SER A 546 12.77 34.07 -12.22
CA SER A 546 13.06 35.19 -11.31
C SER A 546 14.48 35.73 -11.47
N ASP A 547 14.76 36.92 -10.94
CA ASP A 547 16.09 37.54 -10.99
C ASP A 547 17.21 36.69 -10.35
N LYS A 548 16.87 35.82 -9.38
CA LYS A 548 17.83 34.86 -8.81
C LYS A 548 18.19 33.73 -9.77
N LEU A 549 17.29 33.39 -10.70
CA LEU A 549 17.52 32.39 -11.76
C LEU A 549 18.17 33.01 -13.02
N ARG A 550 18.11 34.33 -13.20
CA ARG A 550 18.74 35.06 -14.33
C ARG A 550 20.19 35.46 -14.07
N LYS A 551 20.73 35.21 -12.89
CA LYS A 551 22.10 35.59 -12.46
C LYS A 551 22.93 34.33 -12.24
N LYS A 552 24.24 34.41 -12.53
CA LYS A 552 25.18 33.31 -12.23
C LYS A 552 25.15 33.02 -10.73
N SER A 553 25.19 31.74 -10.35
CA SER A 553 25.08 31.32 -8.94
C SER A 553 26.42 31.30 -8.22
N SER A 554 26.39 31.22 -6.88
CA SER A 554 27.55 30.96 -6.03
C SER A 554 27.87 29.46 -5.84
N GLY A 555 27.28 28.57 -6.64
CA GLY A 555 27.43 27.11 -6.48
C GLY A 555 28.80 26.58 -6.91
N LYS A 556 29.27 25.48 -6.27
CA LYS A 556 30.46 24.75 -6.75
C LYS A 556 30.20 24.26 -8.18
N LEU A 557 31.20 24.40 -9.05
CA LEU A 557 31.26 23.64 -10.30
C LEU A 557 31.77 22.23 -9.96
N PHE A 558 30.94 21.22 -10.18
CA PHE A 558 31.36 19.82 -10.09
C PHE A 558 31.82 19.33 -11.47
N THR A 559 32.71 18.35 -11.50
CA THR A 559 33.17 17.69 -12.73
C THR A 559 33.38 16.22 -12.41
N PHE A 560 32.55 15.34 -12.99
CA PHE A 560 32.53 13.91 -12.68
C PHE A 560 32.04 13.09 -13.87
N TYR A 561 32.13 11.76 -13.77
CA TYR A 561 31.65 10.85 -14.82
C TYR A 561 30.21 10.40 -14.58
N VAL A 562 29.39 10.48 -15.64
CA VAL A 562 28.08 9.84 -15.75
C VAL A 562 28.07 8.87 -16.92
N TYR A 563 27.20 7.87 -16.87
CA TYR A 563 27.22 6.71 -17.75
C TYR A 563 25.81 6.42 -18.26
N ARG A 564 25.73 5.81 -19.45
CA ARG A 564 24.47 5.36 -20.07
C ARG A 564 24.71 4.08 -20.86
N ALA A 565 23.90 3.05 -20.60
CA ALA A 565 23.86 1.86 -21.46
C ALA A 565 23.09 2.18 -22.75
N GLN A 566 23.67 1.88 -23.92
CA GLN A 566 23.06 2.08 -25.24
C GLN A 566 23.33 0.89 -26.16
N GLY A 567 22.57 0.79 -27.26
CA GLY A 567 22.86 -0.10 -28.38
C GLY A 567 23.76 0.57 -29.42
N ALA A 568 23.75 0.07 -30.66
CA ALA A 568 24.54 0.62 -31.77
C ALA A 568 24.18 2.09 -32.11
N THR A 569 22.93 2.52 -31.92
CA THR A 569 22.51 3.92 -32.14
C THR A 569 22.94 4.78 -30.95
N THR A 570 23.85 5.74 -31.18
CA THR A 570 24.23 6.76 -30.18
C THR A 570 23.22 7.91 -30.17
N TYR A 571 22.73 8.30 -29.00
CA TYR A 571 21.96 9.53 -28.77
C TYR A 571 22.52 10.32 -27.57
N PRO A 572 22.33 11.66 -27.51
CA PRO A 572 22.83 12.47 -26.40
C PRO A 572 22.13 12.11 -25.07
N PRO A 573 22.79 12.30 -23.92
CA PRO A 573 22.23 12.02 -22.60
C PRO A 573 21.14 13.04 -22.14
N GLU A 574 20.69 13.92 -23.02
CA GLU A 574 19.61 14.89 -22.78
C GLU A 574 18.22 14.24 -22.80
N ASN A 575 17.37 14.63 -21.83
CA ASN A 575 16.02 14.09 -21.66
C ASN A 575 15.99 12.55 -21.59
N VAL A 576 17.09 11.96 -21.10
CA VAL A 576 17.14 10.59 -20.57
C VAL A 576 17.75 10.64 -19.18
N ASN A 577 17.64 9.52 -18.48
CA ASN A 577 18.34 9.33 -17.23
C ASN A 577 19.68 8.63 -17.42
N VAL A 578 20.72 9.25 -16.89
CA VAL A 578 22.06 8.68 -16.75
C VAL A 578 22.27 8.28 -15.29
N ALA A 579 23.33 7.54 -15.00
CA ALA A 579 23.72 7.21 -13.63
C ALA A 579 25.25 7.27 -13.49
N ASP A 580 25.76 7.10 -12.27
CA ASP A 580 27.15 6.67 -12.10
C ASP A 580 27.35 5.22 -12.59
N LEU A 581 28.59 4.74 -12.57
CA LEU A 581 28.91 3.41 -13.09
C LEU A 581 28.18 2.30 -12.33
N ALA A 582 27.99 2.45 -11.02
CA ALA A 582 27.26 1.48 -10.20
C ALA A 582 25.76 1.48 -10.54
N GLY A 583 25.16 2.65 -10.76
CA GLY A 583 23.76 2.76 -11.18
C GLY A 583 23.49 2.23 -12.60
N VAL A 584 24.45 2.33 -13.52
CA VAL A 584 24.33 1.67 -14.83
C VAL A 584 24.55 0.16 -14.73
N MET A 585 25.49 -0.32 -13.93
CA MET A 585 25.66 -1.75 -13.71
C MET A 585 24.43 -2.38 -13.02
N TRP A 586 23.76 -1.64 -12.13
CA TRP A 586 22.45 -2.03 -11.60
C TRP A 586 21.35 -2.04 -12.67
N TYR A 587 21.28 -1.02 -13.52
CA TYR A 587 20.28 -0.94 -14.60
C TYR A 587 20.40 -2.13 -15.57
N LEU A 588 21.63 -2.49 -15.95
CA LEU A 588 21.92 -3.66 -16.78
C LEU A 588 21.40 -4.94 -16.11
N HIS A 589 21.80 -5.18 -14.86
CA HIS A 589 21.43 -6.37 -14.10
C HIS A 589 19.92 -6.47 -13.85
N ASN A 590 19.28 -5.37 -13.47
CA ASN A 590 17.89 -5.36 -13.04
C ASN A 590 16.90 -5.38 -14.22
N GLU A 591 17.19 -4.67 -15.33
CA GLU A 591 16.24 -4.48 -16.44
C GLU A 591 16.67 -5.05 -17.80
N ILE A 592 17.97 -5.27 -18.05
CA ILE A 592 18.46 -5.59 -19.41
C ILE A 592 18.74 -7.08 -19.61
N VAL A 593 19.33 -7.75 -18.63
CA VAL A 593 19.64 -9.19 -18.67
C VAL A 593 18.59 -10.04 -17.94
N GLY A 594 18.54 -11.35 -18.23
CA GLY A 594 17.74 -12.33 -17.50
C GLY A 594 16.21 -12.19 -17.60
N ARG A 595 15.71 -11.60 -18.69
CA ARG A 595 14.28 -11.45 -18.98
C ARG A 595 13.77 -12.57 -19.90
N ALA A 596 13.25 -13.65 -19.29
CA ALA A 596 12.67 -14.79 -19.99
C ALA A 596 11.51 -14.38 -20.92
N ASP A 597 10.73 -13.37 -20.50
CA ASP A 597 9.69 -12.69 -21.26
C ASP A 597 10.18 -12.09 -22.59
N TRP A 598 11.45 -11.71 -22.68
CA TRP A 598 12.11 -11.19 -23.89
C TRP A 598 13.05 -12.22 -24.55
N GLY A 599 12.83 -13.51 -24.29
CA GLY A 599 13.62 -14.61 -24.86
C GLY A 599 15.08 -14.63 -24.39
N TYR A 600 15.35 -14.07 -23.21
CA TYR A 600 16.69 -13.94 -22.60
C TYR A 600 17.73 -13.13 -23.41
N LYS A 601 17.30 -12.35 -24.40
CA LYS A 601 18.19 -11.39 -25.08
C LYS A 601 18.24 -10.05 -24.34
N ARG A 602 19.39 -9.35 -24.40
CA ARG A 602 19.54 -7.98 -23.87
C ARG A 602 18.43 -7.06 -24.35
N LYS A 603 17.61 -6.57 -23.41
CA LYS A 603 16.49 -5.66 -23.67
C LYS A 603 16.96 -4.40 -24.42
N PHE A 604 16.13 -3.92 -25.35
CA PHE A 604 16.43 -2.79 -26.26
C PHE A 604 17.68 -2.94 -27.16
N ASN A 605 18.24 -4.15 -27.30
CA ASN A 605 19.47 -4.40 -28.07
C ASN A 605 20.65 -3.52 -27.61
N ILE A 606 20.78 -3.36 -26.30
CA ILE A 606 21.90 -2.70 -25.64
C ILE A 606 23.15 -3.57 -25.75
N THR A 607 24.29 -2.95 -26.09
CA THR A 607 25.57 -3.64 -26.33
C THR A 607 26.76 -3.00 -25.63
N ARG A 608 26.64 -1.76 -25.14
CA ARG A 608 27.77 -0.98 -24.61
C ARG A 608 27.36 -0.02 -23.49
N ILE A 609 28.35 0.34 -22.67
CA ILE A 609 28.25 1.41 -21.67
C ILE A 609 29.04 2.62 -22.19
N ILE A 610 28.36 3.72 -22.43
CA ILE A 610 28.98 5.00 -22.81
C ILE A 610 29.23 5.83 -21.54
N ARG A 611 30.42 6.43 -21.42
CA ARG A 611 30.82 7.35 -20.35
C ARG A 611 30.88 8.78 -20.89
N TYR A 612 30.28 9.71 -20.15
CA TYR A 612 30.35 11.14 -20.40
C TYR A 612 31.00 11.82 -19.20
N LYS A 613 31.94 12.72 -19.45
CA LYS A 613 32.41 13.65 -18.43
C LYS A 613 31.41 14.80 -18.39
N MET A 614 30.84 15.07 -17.23
CA MET A 614 29.79 16.06 -17.05
C MET A 614 30.28 17.13 -16.08
N GLN A 615 30.06 18.40 -16.41
CA GLN A 615 30.17 19.48 -15.44
C GLN A 615 28.79 20.02 -15.10
N THR A 616 28.59 20.41 -13.84
CA THR A 616 27.30 20.95 -13.38
C THR A 616 27.50 22.01 -12.30
N LYS A 617 26.63 23.03 -12.31
CA LYS A 617 26.54 24.08 -11.31
C LYS A 617 25.07 24.35 -10.98
N ALA A 618 24.76 24.19 -9.70
CA ALA A 618 23.43 24.45 -9.13
C ALA A 618 22.95 25.89 -9.36
N THR A 619 21.64 26.09 -9.42
CA THR A 619 21.07 27.44 -9.49
C THR A 619 21.01 28.11 -8.12
N GLN A 620 20.98 29.44 -8.07
CA GLN A 620 20.99 30.15 -6.79
C GLN A 620 19.82 29.75 -5.85
N PRO A 621 18.56 29.60 -6.31
CA PRO A 621 17.46 29.16 -5.42
C PRO A 621 17.56 27.72 -4.91
N LEU A 622 18.47 26.91 -5.45
CA LEU A 622 18.78 25.56 -4.98
C LEU A 622 19.92 25.61 -3.94
N ILE A 623 20.97 26.41 -4.20
CA ILE A 623 22.02 26.75 -3.23
C ILE A 623 21.43 27.43 -1.98
N ASP A 624 20.42 28.29 -2.14
CA ASP A 624 19.65 28.92 -1.06
C ASP A 624 18.87 27.89 -0.18
N ARG A 625 18.92 26.60 -0.51
CA ARG A 625 18.38 25.47 0.27
C ARG A 625 19.45 24.48 0.74
N GLY A 626 20.73 24.79 0.55
CA GLY A 626 21.83 23.90 0.92
C GLY A 626 22.03 22.69 0.02
N MET A 627 21.44 22.66 -1.17
CA MET A 627 21.61 21.58 -2.16
C MET A 627 22.31 22.07 -3.42
N ASN A 628 23.10 21.21 -4.04
CA ASN A 628 23.64 21.41 -5.38
C ASN A 628 22.81 20.65 -6.44
N PHE A 629 22.09 19.59 -6.04
CA PHE A 629 21.27 18.77 -6.91
C PHE A 629 19.79 18.81 -6.51
N GLY A 630 18.91 18.86 -7.51
CA GLY A 630 17.46 18.76 -7.29
C GLY A 630 16.99 17.31 -7.28
N VAL A 631 15.68 17.10 -7.26
CA VAL A 631 15.08 15.77 -7.40
C VAL A 631 15.43 15.16 -8.77
N ARG A 632 15.93 13.92 -8.82
CA ARG A 632 16.01 13.18 -10.10
C ARG A 632 14.60 13.06 -10.68
N PHE A 633 14.39 13.58 -11.88
CA PHE A 633 13.17 13.31 -12.65
C PHE A 633 13.30 12.04 -13.49
N ALA A 634 12.19 11.33 -13.70
CA ALA A 634 12.09 10.30 -14.71
C ALA A 634 11.85 10.94 -16.08
N PHE A 635 12.52 10.40 -17.10
CA PHE A 635 12.34 10.78 -18.49
C PHE A 635 11.92 9.57 -19.32
N ASP A 636 10.64 9.51 -19.67
CA ASP A 636 10.05 8.46 -20.49
C ASP A 636 9.87 8.99 -21.92
N SER A 637 10.46 8.30 -22.90
CA SER A 637 10.44 8.71 -24.32
C SER A 637 10.84 10.18 -24.58
N GLY A 638 11.66 10.79 -23.71
CA GLY A 638 12.11 12.18 -23.83
C GLY A 638 11.23 13.23 -23.11
N GLN A 639 10.17 12.80 -22.43
CA GLN A 639 9.23 13.60 -21.62
C GLN A 639 9.48 13.40 -20.12
N CYS A 640 9.46 14.48 -19.34
CA CYS A 640 9.53 14.42 -17.89
C CYS A 640 8.21 13.90 -17.30
N THR A 641 8.27 12.80 -16.53
CA THR A 641 7.11 12.11 -15.95
C THR A 641 7.01 12.25 -14.42
N GLY A 642 7.80 13.16 -13.83
CA GLY A 642 7.83 13.42 -12.39
C GLY A 642 9.04 12.79 -11.70
N PRO A 643 9.03 12.64 -10.35
CA PRO A 643 7.88 12.75 -9.46
C PRO A 643 7.36 14.19 -9.30
N PHE A 644 6.07 14.34 -9.00
CA PHE A 644 5.36 15.64 -8.92
C PHE A 644 5.44 16.44 -10.24
N SER A 645 5.23 17.76 -10.19
CA SER A 645 5.25 18.63 -11.37
C SER A 645 6.69 19.06 -11.72
N CYS A 646 7.16 18.66 -12.91
CA CYS A 646 8.41 19.16 -13.46
C CYS A 646 8.35 20.68 -13.74
N ASP A 647 7.20 21.17 -14.24
CA ASP A 647 6.97 22.60 -14.52
C ASP A 647 7.21 23.47 -13.29
N GLU A 648 6.62 23.10 -12.15
CA GLU A 648 6.75 23.88 -10.92
C GLU A 648 8.18 23.86 -10.38
N ALA A 649 8.85 22.72 -10.44
CA ALA A 649 10.22 22.60 -9.99
C ALA A 649 11.15 23.50 -10.83
N TRP A 650 11.05 23.45 -12.16
CA TRP A 650 11.86 24.28 -13.03
C TRP A 650 11.47 25.78 -12.95
N GLN A 651 10.19 26.11 -12.77
CA GLN A 651 9.73 27.47 -12.49
C GLN A 651 10.34 28.05 -11.19
N ASN A 652 10.63 27.22 -10.18
CA ASN A 652 11.22 27.64 -8.91
C ASN A 652 12.76 27.59 -8.86
N TYR A 653 13.37 26.61 -9.55
CA TYR A 653 14.79 26.26 -9.42
C TYR A 653 15.57 26.26 -10.74
N GLY A 654 14.95 26.62 -11.87
CA GLY A 654 15.55 26.45 -13.20
C GLY A 654 15.67 24.97 -13.60
N TYR A 655 16.24 24.70 -14.76
CA TYR A 655 16.52 23.36 -15.28
C TYR A 655 17.73 22.70 -14.57
N PHE A 656 17.62 22.49 -13.25
CA PHE A 656 18.66 21.84 -12.45
C PHE A 656 18.97 20.41 -12.92
N VAL A 657 20.21 19.96 -12.67
CA VAL A 657 20.51 18.52 -12.66
C VAL A 657 19.89 17.92 -11.40
N GLY A 658 19.04 16.92 -11.60
CA GLY A 658 18.45 16.16 -10.50
C GLY A 658 19.28 14.93 -10.17
N CYS A 659 19.29 14.48 -8.92
CA CYS A 659 19.94 13.24 -8.48
C CYS A 659 19.07 12.41 -7.52
N ASN A 660 19.37 11.11 -7.41
CA ASN A 660 18.99 10.27 -6.27
C ASN A 660 19.93 9.06 -6.14
N LYS A 661 20.23 8.63 -4.91
CA LYS A 661 20.93 7.37 -4.65
C LYS A 661 19.94 6.20 -4.69
N LEU A 662 20.39 5.04 -5.15
CA LEU A 662 19.57 3.84 -5.30
C LEU A 662 18.99 3.33 -3.98
N GLN A 663 19.69 3.55 -2.88
CA GLN A 663 19.31 3.09 -1.55
C GLN A 663 18.44 4.09 -0.77
N GLN A 664 18.23 5.32 -1.29
CA GLN A 664 17.41 6.35 -0.62
C GLN A 664 15.90 6.10 -0.73
N GLY A 665 15.46 5.13 -1.53
CA GLY A 665 14.03 4.75 -1.64
C GLY A 665 13.15 5.73 -2.44
N PHE A 666 13.69 6.88 -2.87
CA PHE A 666 12.98 7.94 -3.57
C PHE A 666 13.88 8.56 -4.66
N PRO A 667 13.36 8.93 -5.86
CA PRO A 667 12.00 8.63 -6.34
C PRO A 667 11.76 7.13 -6.51
N PHE A 668 12.77 6.43 -7.03
CA PHE A 668 12.84 4.98 -7.23
C PHE A 668 14.32 4.57 -7.36
N PRO A 669 14.67 3.29 -7.15
CA PRO A 669 13.82 2.21 -6.63
C PRO A 669 13.48 2.40 -5.16
N ASP A 670 12.48 1.66 -4.67
CA ASP A 670 11.96 1.72 -3.31
C ASP A 670 12.16 0.41 -2.51
N PHE A 671 13.12 -0.40 -2.97
CA PHE A 671 13.53 -1.70 -2.44
C PHE A 671 15.05 -1.73 -2.24
N LYS A 672 15.59 -2.70 -1.46
CA LYS A 672 17.03 -2.79 -1.25
C LYS A 672 17.75 -3.05 -2.58
N VAL A 673 18.80 -2.28 -2.84
CA VAL A 673 19.70 -2.47 -3.99
C VAL A 673 21.11 -2.76 -3.49
N ALA A 674 21.75 -3.78 -4.05
CA ALA A 674 23.12 -4.19 -3.70
C ALA A 674 24.24 -3.31 -4.31
N TYR A 675 23.87 -2.46 -5.27
CA TYR A 675 24.76 -1.50 -5.93
C TYR A 675 24.70 -0.15 -5.23
N ASP A 676 25.84 0.34 -4.77
CA ASP A 676 25.98 1.70 -4.25
C ASP A 676 26.15 2.67 -5.41
N GLY A 677 25.04 3.22 -5.90
CA GLY A 677 25.01 4.01 -7.13
C GLY A 677 23.89 5.04 -7.17
N THR A 678 24.04 5.99 -8.09
CA THR A 678 23.31 7.26 -8.12
C THR A 678 22.79 7.53 -9.52
N TRP A 679 21.49 7.79 -9.64
CA TRP A 679 20.87 8.23 -10.89
C TRP A 679 20.80 9.75 -10.97
N TYR A 680 20.85 10.27 -12.20
CA TYR A 680 20.74 11.68 -12.51
C TYR A 680 19.68 11.93 -13.59
N SER A 681 19.17 13.16 -13.66
CA SER A 681 18.25 13.63 -14.70
C SER A 681 18.76 14.91 -15.34
N LEU A 682 18.92 14.88 -16.67
CA LEU A 682 19.50 15.96 -17.47
C LEU A 682 18.43 16.59 -18.38
N PRO A 683 17.78 17.68 -17.94
CA PRO A 683 16.73 18.34 -18.72
C PRO A 683 17.32 19.07 -19.93
N GLY A 684 17.17 18.48 -21.11
CA GLY A 684 17.53 19.08 -22.38
C GLY A 684 16.37 19.87 -23.00
N LYS A 685 16.48 20.21 -24.29
CA LYS A 685 15.45 20.99 -25.01
C LYS A 685 14.07 20.33 -25.01
N CYS A 686 13.03 21.14 -24.84
CA CYS A 686 11.62 20.73 -24.72
C CYS A 686 11.44 19.49 -23.83
N PRO A 687 11.75 19.56 -22.52
CA PRO A 687 11.73 18.39 -21.65
C PRO A 687 10.30 17.93 -21.27
N GLN A 688 9.25 18.63 -21.70
CA GLN A 688 7.84 18.31 -21.41
C GLN A 688 7.12 17.44 -22.46
N MET A 689 7.79 17.00 -23.54
CA MET A 689 7.17 16.24 -24.64
C MET A 689 7.99 15.02 -25.04
N GLN A 690 7.35 14.03 -25.66
CA GLN A 690 8.06 12.84 -26.14
C GLN A 690 8.79 13.15 -27.46
N TYR A 691 9.88 12.43 -27.76
CA TYR A 691 10.77 12.75 -28.89
C TYR A 691 10.02 12.88 -30.24
N PHE A 692 9.04 12.01 -30.49
CA PHE A 692 8.20 12.01 -31.70
C PHE A 692 7.11 13.10 -31.72
N GLU A 693 7.01 13.94 -30.69
CA GLU A 693 6.08 15.07 -30.62
C GLU A 693 6.79 16.41 -30.80
N LYS A 694 8.09 16.49 -30.47
CA LYS A 694 8.93 17.70 -30.62
C LYS A 694 9.08 18.12 -32.08
N THR A 695 9.01 17.17 -33.02
CA THR A 695 9.33 17.36 -34.46
C THR A 695 8.18 17.05 -35.41
N ASN A 696 7.01 16.64 -34.92
CA ASN A 696 5.92 16.11 -35.75
C ASN A 696 4.92 17.20 -36.17
N SER A 697 4.94 17.55 -37.46
CA SER A 697 4.03 18.54 -38.07
C SER A 697 2.55 18.24 -37.87
N SER A 698 2.16 16.96 -37.81
CA SER A 698 0.76 16.52 -37.65
C SER A 698 0.19 16.78 -36.24
N LYS A 699 0.97 17.29 -35.29
CA LYS A 699 0.49 17.82 -34.00
C LYS A 699 0.55 19.36 -33.91
N GLY A 700 0.78 20.05 -35.03
CA GLY A 700 0.74 21.51 -35.14
C GLY A 700 1.93 22.22 -34.48
N SER A 701 1.75 23.52 -34.24
CA SER A 701 2.77 24.44 -33.72
C SER A 701 3.39 24.06 -32.36
N ARG A 702 2.70 23.23 -31.57
CA ARG A 702 3.02 22.93 -30.17
C ARG A 702 4.42 22.35 -29.95
N GLY A 703 4.92 21.50 -30.84
CA GLY A 703 6.28 20.94 -30.73
C GLY A 703 7.37 22.01 -30.92
N LEU A 704 7.17 22.90 -31.89
CA LEU A 704 8.07 24.02 -32.18
C LEU A 704 8.01 25.09 -31.08
N ASP A 705 6.82 25.39 -30.57
CA ASP A 705 6.56 26.29 -29.43
C ASP A 705 7.26 25.81 -28.15
N CYS A 706 7.34 24.48 -27.95
CA CYS A 706 8.11 23.89 -26.86
C CYS A 706 9.62 24.02 -27.08
N LEU A 707 10.10 23.80 -28.31
CA LEU A 707 11.53 23.93 -28.64
C LEU A 707 12.04 25.38 -28.58
N SER A 708 11.18 26.38 -28.80
CA SER A 708 11.55 27.80 -28.67
C SER A 708 11.49 28.31 -27.22
N HIS A 709 10.50 27.89 -26.43
CA HIS A 709 10.30 28.41 -25.07
C HIS A 709 10.92 27.56 -23.95
N GLN A 710 11.34 26.32 -24.22
CA GLN A 710 11.93 25.42 -23.21
C GLN A 710 13.34 24.95 -23.60
N PRO A 711 14.40 25.75 -23.33
CA PRO A 711 15.77 25.45 -23.76
C PRO A 711 16.43 24.26 -23.03
N GLY A 712 15.94 23.87 -21.85
CA GLY A 712 16.65 22.95 -20.96
C GLY A 712 17.79 23.64 -20.19
N GLY A 713 18.63 22.85 -19.54
CA GLY A 713 19.77 23.31 -18.72
C GLY A 713 21.14 23.12 -19.35
N PHE A 714 21.21 22.58 -20.57
CA PHE A 714 22.46 22.32 -21.28
C PHE A 714 23.07 23.60 -21.87
N CYS A 715 24.31 23.88 -21.55
CA CYS A 715 25.09 24.99 -22.09
C CYS A 715 26.59 24.65 -22.19
N GLU A 716 27.41 25.58 -22.69
CA GLU A 716 28.86 25.41 -22.82
C GLU A 716 29.59 25.52 -21.46
N GLU A 717 29.37 26.60 -20.71
CA GLU A 717 29.96 26.84 -19.39
C GLU A 717 28.88 26.91 -18.28
N PRO A 718 28.67 25.84 -17.46
CA PRO A 718 27.65 25.81 -16.41
C PRO A 718 27.74 26.99 -15.43
N SER A 719 26.77 27.90 -15.54
CA SER A 719 26.80 29.20 -14.89
C SER A 719 25.86 29.31 -13.67
N GLY A 720 24.91 28.37 -13.54
CA GLY A 720 23.91 28.38 -12.49
C GLY A 720 22.73 29.31 -12.76
N THR A 721 22.56 29.80 -13.99
CA THR A 721 21.29 30.39 -14.43
C THR A 721 20.23 29.32 -14.70
N ALA A 722 18.99 29.75 -14.92
CA ALA A 722 17.82 28.90 -15.13
C ALA A 722 17.99 27.85 -16.24
N ASP A 723 18.81 28.16 -17.22
CA ASP A 723 18.96 27.56 -18.55
C ASP A 723 20.40 27.09 -18.84
N CYS A 724 21.30 27.23 -17.87
CA CYS A 724 22.72 26.88 -18.03
C CYS A 724 23.28 26.31 -16.73
N THR A 725 22.95 25.04 -16.49
CA THR A 725 23.22 24.29 -15.27
C THR A 725 24.17 23.12 -15.48
N TYR A 726 24.28 22.56 -16.70
CA TYR A 726 25.23 21.48 -17.01
C TYR A 726 25.77 21.51 -18.44
N ASN A 727 26.91 20.82 -18.64
CA ASN A 727 27.49 20.48 -19.93
C ASN A 727 27.92 19.00 -19.92
N PHE A 728 28.31 18.44 -21.06
CA PHE A 728 28.99 17.13 -21.10
C PHE A 728 29.87 16.97 -22.34
N GLU A 729 30.94 16.17 -22.20
CA GLU A 729 31.75 15.67 -23.31
C GLU A 729 31.78 14.13 -23.29
N ASN A 730 31.92 13.49 -24.47
CA ASN A 730 32.08 12.04 -24.56
C ASN A 730 33.47 11.66 -24.02
N ALA A 731 33.53 10.69 -23.10
CA ALA A 731 34.75 10.24 -22.44
C ALA A 731 34.97 8.73 -22.59
N GLY A 732 34.53 8.17 -23.71
CA GLY A 732 34.77 6.78 -24.11
C GLY A 732 33.63 5.83 -23.78
N GLU A 733 33.74 4.60 -24.25
CA GLU A 733 32.75 3.55 -24.06
C GLU A 733 33.41 2.17 -23.91
N ILE A 734 32.70 1.23 -23.29
CA ILE A 734 33.13 -0.17 -23.20
C ILE A 734 32.02 -1.09 -23.71
N ASP A 735 32.43 -2.16 -24.39
CA ASP A 735 31.53 -3.19 -24.90
C ASP A 735 31.13 -4.18 -23.79
N LEU A 736 29.88 -4.64 -23.82
CA LEU A 736 29.36 -5.58 -22.82
C LEU A 736 29.87 -7.01 -23.02
N ASP A 737 30.11 -7.47 -24.25
CA ASP A 737 30.65 -8.80 -24.49
C ASP A 737 32.12 -8.88 -24.01
N GLU A 738 32.90 -7.81 -24.14
CA GLU A 738 34.25 -7.74 -23.54
C GLU A 738 34.18 -7.69 -21.99
N LEU A 739 33.25 -6.91 -21.42
CA LEU A 739 33.05 -6.82 -19.97
C LEU A 739 32.63 -8.17 -19.36
N GLU A 740 31.78 -8.90 -20.07
CA GLU A 740 31.23 -10.20 -19.65
C GLU A 740 32.12 -11.39 -20.04
N GLN A 741 33.05 -11.19 -20.99
CA GLN A 741 33.90 -12.20 -21.62
C GLN A 741 33.12 -13.21 -22.48
N ILE A 742 32.06 -12.73 -23.15
CA ILE A 742 31.33 -13.49 -24.18
C ILE A 742 32.19 -13.54 -25.45
N PRO A 743 32.39 -14.71 -26.07
CA PRO A 743 33.03 -14.78 -27.39
C PRO A 743 32.13 -14.09 -28.41
N GLY A 744 32.69 -13.19 -29.23
CA GLY A 744 32.00 -12.11 -29.98
C GLY A 744 30.98 -12.47 -31.08
N ASP A 745 30.25 -13.57 -30.93
CA ASP A 745 28.92 -13.79 -31.52
C ASP A 745 27.90 -14.02 -30.39
N TYR A 746 27.41 -12.92 -29.82
CA TYR A 746 26.34 -12.95 -28.80
C TYR A 746 25.10 -13.73 -29.25
N ASN A 747 24.71 -13.65 -30.54
CA ASN A 747 23.51 -14.32 -31.03
C ASN A 747 23.69 -15.84 -31.13
N GLY A 748 24.85 -16.31 -31.61
CA GLY A 748 25.24 -17.71 -31.56
C GLY A 748 25.41 -18.23 -30.13
N TRP A 749 25.98 -17.42 -29.23
CA TRP A 749 26.16 -17.78 -27.82
C TRP A 749 24.81 -18.01 -27.10
N ILE A 750 23.84 -17.09 -27.24
CA ILE A 750 22.46 -17.27 -26.76
C ILE A 750 21.75 -18.43 -27.49
N GLY A 751 22.00 -18.57 -28.81
CA GLY A 751 21.44 -19.62 -29.66
C GLY A 751 21.86 -21.04 -29.27
N ALA A 752 23.09 -21.19 -28.74
CA ALA A 752 23.60 -22.43 -28.17
C ALA A 752 22.98 -22.79 -26.79
N GLY A 753 22.05 -21.99 -26.28
CA GLY A 753 21.33 -22.23 -25.02
C GLY A 753 21.88 -21.48 -23.81
N ASN A 754 23.01 -20.77 -23.95
CA ASN A 754 23.60 -19.99 -22.86
C ASN A 754 22.76 -18.75 -22.51
N ARG A 755 22.90 -18.24 -21.29
CA ARG A 755 22.11 -17.15 -20.71
C ARG A 755 23.02 -16.28 -19.85
N GLU A 756 23.01 -14.97 -20.05
CA GLU A 756 23.76 -14.02 -19.21
C GLU A 756 23.34 -14.11 -17.74
N TYR A 757 22.04 -14.32 -17.52
CA TYR A 757 21.38 -14.32 -16.23
C TYR A 757 19.98 -14.96 -16.38
N ASP A 758 19.37 -15.38 -15.27
CA ASP A 758 17.95 -15.69 -15.14
C ASP A 758 17.48 -15.20 -13.75
N ARG A 759 16.46 -14.33 -13.75
CA ARG A 759 15.90 -13.70 -12.54
C ARG A 759 15.14 -14.65 -11.62
N ILE A 760 14.84 -15.88 -12.06
CA ILE A 760 14.14 -16.91 -11.27
C ILE A 760 15.14 -17.78 -10.50
N THR A 761 16.29 -18.09 -11.11
CA THR A 761 17.35 -18.90 -10.48
C THR A 761 18.42 -18.05 -9.78
N ASP A 762 18.49 -16.75 -10.10
CA ASP A 762 19.55 -15.81 -9.71
C ASP A 762 20.95 -16.20 -10.24
N HIS A 763 21.01 -16.94 -11.36
CA HIS A 763 22.22 -17.48 -11.97
C HIS A 763 22.21 -17.40 -13.51
N GLY A 764 23.39 -17.26 -14.12
CA GLY A 764 23.59 -17.43 -15.56
C GLY A 764 23.68 -18.90 -16.01
N THR A 765 23.77 -19.11 -17.33
CA THR A 765 24.00 -20.42 -17.96
C THR A 765 25.13 -20.27 -18.97
N GLY A 766 26.24 -20.99 -18.78
CA GLY A 766 27.45 -20.84 -19.61
C GLY A 766 28.34 -19.65 -19.22
N MET A 767 27.90 -18.80 -18.28
CA MET A 767 28.69 -17.79 -17.59
C MET A 767 28.09 -17.52 -16.21
N THR A 768 28.84 -16.86 -15.32
CA THR A 768 28.42 -16.54 -13.95
C THR A 768 28.58 -15.05 -13.59
N PHE A 769 28.82 -14.18 -14.58
CA PHE A 769 29.16 -12.78 -14.33
C PHE A 769 28.03 -12.02 -13.60
N TRP A 770 26.77 -12.35 -13.88
CA TRP A 770 25.59 -11.73 -13.25
C TRP A 770 25.03 -12.51 -12.03
N ASP A 771 25.58 -13.66 -11.64
CA ASP A 771 25.04 -14.47 -10.52
C ASP A 771 24.85 -13.70 -9.20
N LYS A 772 23.69 -13.85 -8.55
CA LYS A 772 23.28 -13.11 -7.35
C LYS A 772 23.16 -11.59 -7.56
N LEU A 773 21.95 -11.13 -7.87
CA LEU A 773 21.58 -9.72 -7.99
C LEU A 773 21.68 -8.94 -6.66
N ASN A 774 21.44 -9.61 -5.54
CA ASN A 774 21.39 -8.98 -4.22
C ASN A 774 22.70 -9.10 -3.41
N ASP A 775 23.76 -9.64 -4.01
CA ASP A 775 25.09 -9.78 -3.39
C ASP A 775 25.91 -8.50 -3.55
N GLU A 776 26.12 -7.77 -2.44
CA GLU A 776 26.85 -6.49 -2.44
C GLU A 776 28.34 -6.62 -2.77
N ALA A 777 28.95 -7.77 -2.48
CA ALA A 777 30.36 -8.02 -2.80
C ALA A 777 30.52 -8.26 -4.30
N LEU A 778 29.66 -9.08 -4.91
CA LEU A 778 29.66 -9.30 -6.36
C LEU A 778 29.22 -8.05 -7.13
N ALA A 779 28.26 -7.27 -6.62
CA ALA A 779 27.91 -5.96 -7.18
C ALA A 779 29.12 -5.01 -7.23
N LYS A 780 29.88 -4.90 -6.13
CA LYS A 780 31.12 -4.10 -6.08
C LYS A 780 32.21 -4.64 -7.03
N GLN A 781 32.37 -5.96 -7.13
CA GLN A 781 33.32 -6.58 -8.08
C GLN A 781 32.96 -6.29 -9.55
N ARG A 782 31.67 -6.34 -9.92
CA ARG A 782 31.19 -5.98 -11.27
C ARG A 782 31.53 -4.54 -11.64
N VAL A 783 31.26 -3.61 -10.72
CA VAL A 783 31.59 -2.18 -10.89
C VAL A 783 33.09 -1.96 -10.99
N ALA A 784 33.89 -2.65 -10.17
CA ALA A 784 35.35 -2.61 -10.24
C ALA A 784 35.89 -3.15 -11.58
N LYS A 785 35.37 -4.27 -12.09
CA LYS A 785 35.76 -4.82 -13.40
C LYS A 785 35.38 -3.88 -14.55
N ALA A 786 34.21 -3.24 -14.49
CA ALA A 786 33.82 -2.21 -15.46
C ALA A 786 34.73 -0.95 -15.38
N LYS A 787 35.08 -0.49 -14.17
CA LYS A 787 36.00 0.64 -13.96
C LYS A 787 37.40 0.33 -14.51
N ALA A 788 37.90 -0.88 -14.26
CA ALA A 788 39.18 -1.37 -14.78
C ALA A 788 39.17 -1.52 -16.31
N LEU A 789 38.04 -1.90 -16.92
CA LEU A 789 37.91 -1.96 -18.38
C LEU A 789 37.90 -0.56 -19.02
N PHE A 790 37.22 0.42 -18.41
CA PHE A 790 37.35 1.83 -18.81
C PHE A 790 38.80 2.33 -18.71
N GLU A 791 39.51 2.00 -17.62
CA GLU A 791 40.89 2.45 -17.42
C GLU A 791 41.90 1.74 -18.34
N LYS A 792 41.64 0.48 -18.72
CA LYS A 792 42.40 -0.24 -19.75
C LYS A 792 42.33 0.45 -21.12
N HIS A 793 41.13 0.87 -21.52
CA HIS A 793 40.89 1.53 -22.82
C HIS A 793 41.23 3.02 -22.82
N TYR A 794 41.11 3.67 -21.67
CA TYR A 794 41.35 5.10 -21.50
C TYR A 794 42.23 5.37 -20.25
N PRO A 795 43.56 5.06 -20.30
CA PRO A 795 44.44 5.23 -19.15
C PRO A 795 44.56 6.68 -18.68
N GLY A 796 44.71 6.87 -17.37
CA GLY A 796 44.75 8.18 -16.70
C GLY A 796 43.38 8.86 -16.59
N SER A 797 42.29 8.25 -17.07
CA SER A 797 41.01 8.96 -17.23
C SER A 797 40.37 9.38 -15.91
N TYR A 798 40.63 8.68 -14.80
CA TYR A 798 40.11 9.06 -13.48
C TYR A 798 41.00 10.07 -12.72
N GLU A 799 42.12 10.54 -13.28
CA GLU A 799 42.99 11.52 -12.62
C GLU A 799 42.31 12.90 -12.48
N GLY A 800 42.22 13.40 -11.24
CA GLY A 800 41.64 14.72 -10.96
C GLY A 800 40.11 14.81 -11.10
N ILE A 801 39.40 13.68 -11.20
CA ILE A 801 37.94 13.63 -11.32
C ILE A 801 37.30 13.24 -9.97
N ASP A 802 36.42 14.10 -9.44
CA ASP A 802 35.66 13.84 -8.21
C ASP A 802 34.69 12.64 -8.40
N GLU A 803 34.39 11.92 -7.31
CA GLU A 803 33.29 10.94 -7.33
C GLU A 803 31.92 11.63 -7.46
N PRO A 804 30.96 11.01 -8.18
CA PRO A 804 29.70 11.64 -8.60
C PRO A 804 28.80 11.95 -7.38
N PRO A 805 28.58 13.25 -7.05
CA PRO A 805 27.94 13.63 -5.79
C PRO A 805 26.42 13.79 -5.93
N CYS A 806 25.71 13.46 -4.86
CA CYS A 806 24.27 13.71 -4.73
C CYS A 806 23.93 14.12 -3.29
N ASP A 807 23.48 15.37 -3.15
CA ASP A 807 23.12 16.05 -1.90
C ASP A 807 21.65 16.47 -1.83
N PHE A 808 20.82 15.95 -2.74
CA PHE A 808 19.37 16.20 -2.77
C PHE A 808 18.70 15.80 -1.44
N ASP A 809 18.03 16.75 -0.80
CA ASP A 809 17.11 16.53 0.31
C ASP A 809 15.65 16.80 -0.10
N PHE A 810 14.79 15.83 0.19
CA PHE A 810 13.37 15.87 -0.11
C PHE A 810 12.64 17.02 0.60
N PHE A 811 12.88 17.21 1.90
CA PHE A 811 12.14 18.18 2.71
C PHE A 811 12.51 19.62 2.30
N SER A 812 13.80 19.89 2.19
CA SER A 812 14.36 21.19 1.78
C SER A 812 13.98 21.57 0.35
N PHE A 813 13.85 20.60 -0.56
CA PHE A 813 13.40 20.84 -1.93
C PHE A 813 11.91 21.18 -2.02
N TYR A 814 11.05 20.38 -1.39
CA TYR A 814 9.59 20.57 -1.45
C TYR A 814 9.02 21.56 -0.41
N LYS A 815 9.88 22.23 0.38
CA LYS A 815 9.48 23.17 1.46
C LYS A 815 8.58 22.52 2.53
N MET A 816 8.72 21.22 2.76
CA MET A 816 7.99 20.54 3.82
C MET A 816 8.76 20.73 5.14
N ALA A 817 8.13 21.34 6.15
CA ALA A 817 8.81 21.72 7.39
C ALA A 817 9.41 20.49 8.12
N PRO A 818 10.75 20.43 8.29
CA PRO A 818 11.41 19.37 9.04
C PRO A 818 11.20 19.61 10.53
N GLY A 819 10.27 18.85 11.13
CA GLY A 819 9.81 19.01 12.50
C GLY A 819 9.25 17.70 13.06
N GLY A 820 9.97 16.97 13.91
CA GLY A 820 11.35 17.26 14.31
C GLY A 820 12.11 16.05 14.83
N TYR A 821 13.31 15.83 14.28
CA TYR A 821 14.37 15.07 14.94
C TYR A 821 15.65 15.91 14.83
N LYS A 822 16.25 16.27 15.97
CA LYS A 822 17.55 16.95 16.00
C LYS A 822 18.64 15.89 16.01
N ASP A 823 19.15 15.57 14.82
CA ASP A 823 20.16 14.52 14.71
C ASP A 823 21.54 15.02 15.18
N ASN A 824 22.18 14.28 16.09
CA ASN A 824 23.37 14.72 16.83
C ASN A 824 24.69 14.30 16.17
N GLY A 825 24.80 14.55 14.86
CA GLY A 825 26.04 14.43 14.10
C GLY A 825 26.49 13.01 13.75
N PRO A 826 27.52 12.87 12.89
CA PRO A 826 27.88 11.59 12.29
C PRO A 826 28.73 10.72 13.23
N GLN A 827 28.20 9.58 13.66
CA GLN A 827 29.01 8.49 14.19
C GLN A 827 29.55 7.62 13.05
N GLN A 828 30.83 7.26 13.12
CA GLN A 828 31.50 6.45 12.08
C GLN A 828 31.05 4.98 12.16
N PRO A 829 30.72 4.33 11.02
CA PRO A 829 30.53 2.89 10.99
C PRO A 829 31.87 2.17 11.23
N LYS A 830 31.94 1.31 12.24
CA LYS A 830 33.02 0.33 12.37
C LYS A 830 32.85 -0.78 11.30
N PRO A 831 33.95 -1.39 10.82
CA PRO A 831 33.88 -2.46 9.84
C PRO A 831 33.25 -3.72 10.44
N VAL A 832 32.42 -4.41 9.66
CA VAL A 832 31.81 -5.69 10.01
C VAL A 832 32.28 -6.74 9.00
N THR A 833 33.04 -7.72 9.48
CA THR A 833 33.30 -8.98 8.77
C THR A 833 32.04 -9.85 8.78
N GLU A 834 31.92 -10.79 7.83
CA GLU A 834 30.78 -11.72 7.79
C GLU A 834 30.51 -12.38 9.15
N PRO A 835 29.26 -12.38 9.65
CA PRO A 835 28.92 -13.12 10.84
C PRO A 835 28.86 -14.62 10.51
N PRO A 836 29.33 -15.51 11.41
CA PRO A 836 28.93 -16.91 11.41
C PRO A 836 27.44 -17.03 11.81
N CYS A 837 27.03 -18.20 12.30
CA CYS A 837 25.79 -18.31 13.06
C CYS A 837 25.75 -17.28 14.21
N GLY A 838 24.56 -16.90 14.65
CA GLY A 838 24.39 -15.93 15.73
C GLY A 838 23.04 -16.10 16.42
N ASP A 839 23.06 -16.65 17.62
CA ASP A 839 21.88 -16.75 18.48
C ASP A 839 21.43 -15.35 18.91
N ALA A 840 20.12 -15.10 18.85
CA ALA A 840 19.57 -13.79 19.17
C ALA A 840 19.70 -13.46 20.67
N ALA A 841 20.14 -12.25 20.98
CA ALA A 841 20.34 -11.76 22.35
C ALA A 841 19.35 -10.62 22.72
N PRO A 842 19.10 -10.38 24.02
CA PRO A 842 18.26 -9.27 24.48
C PRO A 842 18.73 -7.92 23.91
N GLY A 843 17.89 -7.28 23.09
CA GLY A 843 18.19 -6.04 22.36
C GLY A 843 18.33 -6.22 20.85
N ASP A 844 18.48 -7.45 20.34
CA ASP A 844 18.46 -7.73 18.91
C ASP A 844 17.02 -7.73 18.36
N LYS A 845 16.85 -7.22 17.14
CA LYS A 845 15.56 -7.31 16.43
C LYS A 845 15.08 -8.75 16.30
N CYS A 846 15.96 -9.71 16.04
CA CYS A 846 15.59 -11.12 16.00
C CYS A 846 15.04 -11.61 17.35
N TYR A 847 15.60 -11.14 18.46
CA TYR A 847 15.15 -11.53 19.80
C TYR A 847 13.75 -10.98 20.09
N GLU A 848 13.47 -9.72 19.72
CA GLU A 848 12.13 -9.14 19.82
C GLU A 848 11.10 -9.96 19.00
N GLU A 849 11.42 -10.31 17.76
CA GLU A 849 10.57 -11.12 16.88
C GLU A 849 10.37 -12.55 17.44
N ILE A 850 11.40 -13.15 18.06
CA ILE A 850 11.31 -14.45 18.76
C ILE A 850 10.42 -14.35 20.01
N LYS A 851 10.54 -13.28 20.80
CA LYS A 851 9.69 -13.10 21.99
C LYS A 851 8.25 -12.87 21.60
N TRP A 852 7.97 -12.00 20.63
CA TRP A 852 6.63 -11.81 20.09
C TRP A 852 6.07 -13.10 19.47
N ALA A 853 6.87 -13.87 18.73
CA ALA A 853 6.47 -15.17 18.20
C ALA A 853 6.09 -16.17 19.31
N LYS A 854 6.73 -16.08 20.49
CA LYS A 854 6.47 -16.94 21.65
C LYS A 854 5.33 -16.48 22.55
N SER A 855 5.09 -15.17 22.68
CA SER A 855 4.03 -14.59 23.52
C SER A 855 2.69 -14.43 22.79
N ASP A 856 2.73 -14.12 21.49
CA ASP A 856 1.55 -13.70 20.72
C ASP A 856 1.43 -14.46 19.39
N GLY A 857 2.52 -14.49 18.60
CA GLY A 857 2.51 -14.98 17.22
C GLY A 857 2.04 -16.43 17.10
N ILE A 858 2.57 -17.32 17.94
CA ILE A 858 2.18 -18.75 17.93
C ILE A 858 0.77 -19.01 18.46
N PHE A 859 0.21 -18.12 19.29
CA PHE A 859 -1.17 -18.24 19.75
C PHE A 859 -2.16 -17.70 18.70
N ALA A 860 -1.79 -16.60 18.02
CA ALA A 860 -2.60 -16.00 16.96
C ALA A 860 -2.57 -16.81 15.64
N ASN A 861 -1.41 -17.37 15.28
CA ASN A 861 -1.22 -18.15 14.05
C ASN A 861 -0.31 -19.39 14.29
N PRO A 862 -0.81 -20.45 14.97
CA PRO A 862 -0.01 -21.65 15.26
C PRO A 862 0.61 -22.31 14.02
N SER A 863 -0.06 -22.24 12.87
CA SER A 863 0.39 -22.82 11.61
C SER A 863 1.60 -22.12 10.97
N TRP A 864 2.03 -20.95 11.48
CA TRP A 864 3.28 -20.30 11.08
C TRP A 864 4.51 -20.90 11.78
N TYR A 865 4.31 -21.69 12.83
CA TYR A 865 5.36 -22.27 13.68
C TYR A 865 5.28 -23.81 13.72
N PRO A 866 5.35 -24.49 12.56
CA PRO A 866 5.10 -25.92 12.46
C PRO A 866 6.07 -26.74 13.34
N GLY A 867 5.51 -27.47 14.30
CA GLY A 867 6.28 -28.29 15.25
C GLY A 867 6.80 -27.56 16.48
N LEU A 868 6.50 -26.27 16.65
CA LEU A 868 6.85 -25.50 17.85
C LEU A 868 5.67 -25.38 18.82
N SER A 869 5.97 -24.90 20.02
CA SER A 869 5.03 -24.56 21.09
C SER A 869 5.53 -23.30 21.82
N PRO A 870 4.72 -22.58 22.61
CA PRO A 870 5.16 -21.37 23.33
C PRO A 870 6.39 -21.59 24.23
N THR A 871 6.60 -22.82 24.71
CA THR A 871 7.72 -23.23 25.56
C THR A 871 8.95 -23.72 24.79
N SER A 872 8.89 -23.85 23.46
CA SER A 872 10.05 -24.26 22.63
C SER A 872 11.20 -23.23 22.73
N SER A 873 12.45 -23.68 22.55
CA SER A 873 13.64 -22.81 22.75
C SER A 873 13.65 -21.60 21.81
N ASP A 874 14.31 -20.52 22.24
CA ASP A 874 14.45 -19.30 21.42
C ASP A 874 15.12 -19.62 20.07
N ALA A 875 16.17 -20.44 20.07
CA ALA A 875 16.81 -20.98 18.86
C ALA A 875 15.85 -21.78 17.96
N SER A 876 14.87 -22.51 18.51
CA SER A 876 13.87 -23.23 17.69
C SER A 876 12.97 -22.27 16.93
N PHE A 877 12.53 -21.19 17.58
CA PHE A 877 11.78 -20.12 16.92
C PHE A 877 12.65 -19.36 15.92
N GLN A 878 13.90 -19.07 16.28
CA GLN A 878 14.88 -18.44 15.38
C GLN A 878 15.06 -19.24 14.08
N LYS A 879 15.19 -20.58 14.20
CA LYS A 879 15.33 -21.49 13.06
C LYS A 879 14.13 -21.44 12.11
N VAL A 880 12.90 -21.36 12.64
CA VAL A 880 11.67 -21.21 11.83
C VAL A 880 11.55 -19.81 11.22
N LEU A 881 11.79 -18.75 11.99
CA LEU A 881 11.74 -17.36 11.51
C LEU A 881 12.76 -17.13 10.38
N HIS A 882 13.99 -17.62 10.56
CA HIS A 882 15.04 -17.64 9.53
C HIS A 882 14.60 -18.44 8.29
N GLY A 883 14.08 -19.66 8.47
CA GLY A 883 13.61 -20.51 7.38
C GLY A 883 12.38 -19.98 6.62
N SER A 884 11.57 -19.12 7.24
CA SER A 884 10.37 -18.52 6.62
C SER A 884 10.65 -17.32 5.69
N GLY A 885 11.92 -16.98 5.46
CA GLY A 885 12.31 -15.87 4.57
C GLY A 885 12.25 -14.47 5.21
N GLY A 886 12.03 -14.39 6.53
CA GLY A 886 12.06 -13.13 7.28
C GLY A 886 13.49 -12.71 7.61
N THR A 887 14.02 -11.70 6.91
CA THR A 887 15.42 -11.22 7.05
C THR A 887 15.74 -10.50 8.37
N ALA A 888 14.94 -10.71 9.42
CA ALA A 888 15.20 -10.20 10.77
C ALA A 888 16.11 -11.11 11.60
N CYS A 889 16.26 -12.39 11.24
CA CYS A 889 16.97 -13.40 12.02
C CYS A 889 18.12 -14.08 11.25
N ALA A 890 19.28 -14.18 11.90
CA ALA A 890 20.37 -15.07 11.49
C ALA A 890 20.04 -16.53 11.81
N ALA A 891 20.81 -17.47 11.26
CA ALA A 891 20.75 -18.87 11.69
C ALA A 891 21.26 -19.00 13.14
N PRO A 892 20.58 -19.76 14.02
CA PRO A 892 21.09 -20.06 15.36
C PRO A 892 22.35 -20.93 15.27
N CYS A 893 23.21 -20.88 16.30
CA CYS A 893 24.44 -21.68 16.34
C CYS A 893 24.21 -23.14 16.77
N GLU A 894 23.17 -23.40 17.57
CA GLU A 894 22.73 -24.76 17.89
C GLU A 894 21.64 -25.19 16.89
N ALA A 895 22.04 -25.98 15.88
CA ALA A 895 21.22 -26.37 14.73
C ALA A 895 20.80 -27.85 14.76
#